data_AF-A0A5D4TH40-F1
#
_entry.id   AF-A0A5D4TH40-F1
#
_cell.length_a   1.000
_cell.length_b   1.000
_cell.length_c   1.000
_cell.angle_alpha   90.00
_cell.angle_beta   90.00
_cell.angle_gamma   90.00
#
_symmetry.space_group_name_H-M   'P 1'
#
loop_
_entity.id
_entity.type
_entity.pdbx_description
1 polymer ?
#
loop_
_entity_poly.entity_id
_entity_poly.type
_entity_poly.pdbx_seq_one_letter_code
_entity_poly.pdbx_strand_id
1 'polypeptide(L)'
;MDNTGVLNSKILKARIAELEYKDLTIENIRRIYIEETGEEPPGEITLYHSDELPKSVKEYDSGFDGTVIHFMDLETGLNESYTITRGSEMGEDSGKGPHSDWFYNLFGIFGGKVQNQYQDAKHFDKYVNKEINNVIATEVDYLKKQGKEIDTQLTKYGIGHSLGGNLIQMLQITDQPFESVLAINDAPPSMYQLAMLDFDFQESIILKFNINSKNFDDIYKIDPEKLKEFAEEYYQAQGQSIHHLTIKEEILYSVIGFRGFLDLGSREVLTTYPHTDGIAKYMNRVSDENLYIIQQFVAKHAPAYEKSGVDGLNRSMFGIDQELFTLIDDIKQDWKKIFEPPKWKRGAVPMTIGVIGFGSFTVDMPFAYPVKEFPSDFFSNQQEFISRALEIKAKLQDLTEVLPSLLALVGEISEDLLMLIQVHVEEMLGSIQRMIEAIGSAALDVGKNLVKGSFTNNLSQHENILTVIDLAVTIEQESSNIQNSYQAIIDDTNDFVGEFGDAAHAHGMEHVVNSLNQVEGRRYEGSDLIRYKNATDGRTIEVNLSSAVRIYQLGLDKCMEKEEALTSWRRLYYTEYVDDLEFRKQRVMNAIHQMEANPRNYSHLLPVSSSDVKVTKINVHEFIRPLDPMFQDSFEGMYHYLREEIEKAKAMISRVRKSIEELFEEDQSISKLFELR
;
A
#
# COMPACT_ATOMS: atom_id res chain seq x y z
N MET A 1 -10.58 8.09 -30.02
CA MET A 1 -10.79 7.78 -28.59
C MET A 1 -10.54 9.08 -27.86
N ASP A 2 -11.52 9.51 -27.08
CA ASP A 2 -11.70 10.91 -26.74
C ASP A 2 -10.59 11.43 -25.83
N ASN A 3 -9.80 12.35 -26.40
CA ASN A 3 -8.85 13.21 -25.69
C ASN A 3 -9.65 14.29 -24.92
N THR A 4 -10.50 13.87 -23.99
CA THR A 4 -11.31 14.76 -23.16
C THR A 4 -10.74 14.83 -21.75
N GLY A 5 -10.93 15.99 -21.12
CA GLY A 5 -10.40 16.33 -19.81
C GLY A 5 -8.97 16.87 -19.80
N VAL A 6 -8.50 17.30 -18.63
CA VAL A 6 -7.12 17.74 -18.36
C VAL A 6 -6.10 16.66 -18.69
N LEU A 7 -6.28 15.42 -18.22
CA LEU A 7 -5.36 14.31 -18.51
C LEU A 7 -5.73 13.67 -19.86
N ASN A 8 -5.56 14.41 -20.94
CA ASN A 8 -6.13 14.11 -22.26
C ASN A 8 -5.43 13.00 -23.07
N SER A 9 -4.35 12.39 -22.57
CA SER A 9 -3.60 11.36 -23.31
C SER A 9 -3.36 10.11 -22.49
N LYS A 10 -3.27 8.95 -23.16
CA LYS A 10 -3.00 7.66 -22.49
C LYS A 10 -1.64 7.66 -21.80
N ILE A 11 -0.63 8.27 -22.40
CA ILE A 11 0.70 8.38 -21.80
C ILE A 11 0.68 9.21 -20.52
N LEU A 12 -0.05 10.34 -20.49
CA LEU A 12 -0.25 11.12 -19.27
C LEU A 12 -0.92 10.28 -18.18
N LYS A 13 -2.05 9.64 -18.50
CA LYS A 13 -2.80 8.80 -17.54
C LYS A 13 -1.95 7.64 -17.02
N ALA A 14 -1.20 6.97 -17.89
CA ALA A 14 -0.32 5.85 -17.53
C ALA A 14 0.85 6.30 -16.65
N ARG A 15 1.54 7.40 -17.01
CA ARG A 15 2.65 7.94 -16.20
C ARG A 15 2.19 8.42 -14.82
N ILE A 16 0.98 8.99 -14.73
CA ILE A 16 0.39 9.40 -13.45
C ILE A 16 -0.04 8.18 -12.63
N ALA A 17 -0.64 7.17 -13.25
CA ALA A 17 -0.97 5.91 -12.55
C ALA A 17 0.27 5.17 -12.05
N GLU A 18 1.41 5.26 -12.74
CA GLU A 18 2.71 4.74 -12.27
C GLU A 18 3.19 5.46 -10.99
N LEU A 19 2.88 6.75 -10.82
CA LEU A 19 3.23 7.48 -9.59
C LEU A 19 2.47 6.99 -8.36
N GLU A 20 1.28 6.41 -8.53
CA GLU A 20 0.48 5.82 -7.44
C GLU A 20 1.24 4.68 -6.75
N TYR A 21 2.16 4.02 -7.45
CA TYR A 21 3.03 2.99 -6.90
C TYR A 21 4.20 3.53 -6.08
N LYS A 22 4.43 4.85 -6.15
CA LYS A 22 5.54 5.58 -5.55
C LYS A 22 4.97 6.62 -4.58
N ASP A 23 5.28 7.89 -4.82
CA ASP A 23 4.80 9.03 -4.05
C ASP A 23 4.13 10.01 -5.01
N LEU A 24 2.80 9.95 -5.05
CA LEU A 24 1.97 10.78 -5.91
C LEU A 24 1.77 12.15 -5.25
N THR A 25 2.53 13.13 -5.71
CA THR A 25 2.49 14.51 -5.21
C THR A 25 2.05 15.47 -6.31
N ILE A 26 1.51 16.63 -5.91
CA ILE A 26 1.14 17.71 -6.84
C ILE A 26 2.34 18.10 -7.72
N GLU A 27 3.54 18.16 -7.15
CA GLU A 27 4.78 18.51 -7.86
C GLU A 27 5.11 17.49 -8.95
N ASN A 28 4.99 16.19 -8.66
CA ASN A 28 5.24 15.14 -9.64
C ASN A 28 4.17 15.11 -10.74
N ILE A 29 2.90 15.38 -10.41
CA ILE A 29 1.82 15.50 -11.40
C ILE A 29 2.07 16.69 -12.33
N ARG A 30 2.38 17.87 -11.78
CA ARG A 30 2.72 19.07 -12.56
C ARG A 30 3.90 18.79 -13.48
N ARG A 31 4.95 18.15 -12.95
CA ARG A 31 6.13 17.76 -13.74
C ARG A 31 5.76 16.88 -14.94
N ILE A 32 5.03 15.78 -14.71
CA ILE A 32 4.64 14.87 -15.80
C ILE A 32 3.75 15.58 -16.81
N TYR A 33 2.80 16.40 -16.35
CA TYR A 33 1.94 17.17 -17.23
C TYR A 33 2.75 18.09 -18.15
N ILE A 34 3.70 18.84 -17.58
CA ILE A 34 4.63 19.72 -18.30
C ILE A 34 5.51 18.94 -19.28
N GLU A 35 6.06 17.80 -18.87
CA GLU A 35 6.93 16.96 -19.71
C GLU A 35 6.22 16.44 -20.97
N GLU A 36 4.93 16.11 -20.87
CA GLU A 36 4.15 15.59 -21.99
C GLU A 36 3.45 16.67 -22.82
N THR A 37 2.99 17.75 -22.19
CA THR A 37 2.20 18.81 -22.88
C THR A 37 3.02 20.05 -23.24
N GLY A 38 4.09 20.32 -22.50
CA GLY A 38 4.87 21.56 -22.59
C GLY A 38 4.18 22.78 -21.97
N GLU A 39 3.13 22.60 -21.17
CA GLU A 39 2.35 23.66 -20.52
C GLU A 39 2.13 23.34 -19.04
N GLU A 40 1.86 24.36 -18.21
CA GLU A 40 1.43 24.12 -16.81
C GLU A 40 0.03 23.50 -16.80
N PRO A 41 -0.26 22.57 -15.87
CA PRO A 41 -1.61 22.07 -15.72
C PRO A 41 -2.58 23.19 -15.34
N PRO A 42 -3.81 23.18 -15.87
CA PRO A 42 -4.79 24.20 -15.57
C PRO A 42 -5.38 24.02 -14.16
N GLY A 43 -5.74 25.14 -13.54
CA GLY A 43 -6.43 25.18 -12.25
C GLY A 43 -5.60 24.76 -11.03
N GLU A 44 -6.24 24.82 -9.87
CA GLU A 44 -5.69 24.32 -8.62
C GLU A 44 -5.81 22.79 -8.57
N ILE A 45 -4.75 22.13 -8.11
CA ILE A 45 -4.70 20.67 -7.95
C ILE A 45 -4.84 20.33 -6.47
N THR A 46 -5.84 19.52 -6.13
CA THR A 46 -6.01 18.93 -4.80
C THR A 46 -5.92 17.42 -4.88
N LEU A 47 -5.26 16.80 -3.90
CA LEU A 47 -5.16 15.35 -3.76
C LEU A 47 -5.98 14.88 -2.57
N TYR A 48 -6.65 13.76 -2.75
CA TYR A 48 -7.35 13.05 -1.69
C TYR A 48 -6.85 11.62 -1.65
N HIS A 49 -6.36 11.16 -0.50
CA HIS A 49 -5.80 9.82 -0.36
C HIS A 49 -6.72 8.89 0.46
N SER A 50 -6.69 7.59 0.16
CA SER A 50 -7.55 6.59 0.81
C SER A 50 -7.28 6.42 2.32
N ASP A 51 -6.09 6.79 2.80
CA ASP A 51 -5.68 6.76 4.19
C ASP A 51 -6.26 7.91 5.04
N GLU A 52 -6.75 8.97 4.38
CA GLU A 52 -7.43 10.10 5.02
C GLU A 52 -8.89 9.77 5.42
N LEU A 53 -9.40 8.60 5.03
CA LEU A 53 -10.74 8.16 5.39
C LEU A 53 -10.89 7.98 6.91
N PRO A 54 -12.02 8.39 7.51
CA PRO A 54 -12.27 8.22 8.94
C PRO A 54 -12.14 6.75 9.37
N LYS A 55 -11.31 6.50 10.40
CA LYS A 55 -11.08 5.14 10.95
C LYS A 55 -12.35 4.39 11.38
N SER A 56 -13.45 5.10 11.65
CA SER A 56 -14.75 4.51 12.00
C SER A 56 -15.41 3.72 10.85
N VAL A 57 -14.83 3.75 9.66
CA VAL A 57 -15.29 3.00 8.47
C VAL A 57 -14.49 1.70 8.28
N LYS A 58 -13.34 1.54 8.96
CA LYS A 58 -12.44 0.38 8.83
C LYS A 58 -12.55 -0.52 10.07
N GLU A 59 -13.34 -1.60 10.00
CA GLU A 59 -13.26 -2.67 11.02
C GLU A 59 -11.96 -3.50 10.85
N TYR A 60 -11.48 -3.63 9.60
CA TYR A 60 -10.24 -4.29 9.19
C TYR A 60 -9.64 -3.55 7.98
N ASP A 61 -8.33 -3.65 7.79
CA ASP A 61 -7.68 -3.16 6.57
C ASP A 61 -7.99 -4.13 5.41
N SER A 62 -8.65 -3.65 4.37
CA SER A 62 -8.95 -4.48 3.18
C SER A 62 -7.77 -4.59 2.22
N GLY A 63 -6.74 -3.75 2.39
CA GLY A 63 -5.65 -3.58 1.43
C GLY A 63 -5.97 -2.60 0.30
N PHE A 64 -7.15 -1.97 0.29
CA PHE A 64 -7.50 -0.96 -0.71
C PHE A 64 -6.62 0.29 -0.58
N ASP A 65 -6.04 0.71 -1.70
CA ASP A 65 -5.30 1.97 -1.85
C ASP A 65 -5.71 2.70 -3.13
N GLY A 66 -5.68 4.02 -3.09
CA GLY A 66 -6.10 4.88 -4.18
C GLY A 66 -6.08 6.36 -3.85
N THR A 67 -6.00 7.16 -4.89
CA THR A 67 -5.90 8.61 -4.82
C THR A 67 -6.86 9.25 -5.82
N VAL A 68 -7.49 10.36 -5.43
CA VAL A 68 -8.25 11.21 -6.36
C VAL A 68 -7.48 12.50 -6.60
N ILE A 69 -7.24 12.82 -7.87
CA ILE A 69 -6.68 14.10 -8.30
C ILE A 69 -7.83 15.00 -8.76
N HIS A 70 -8.01 16.16 -8.11
CA HIS A 70 -9.05 17.13 -8.47
C HIS A 70 -8.40 18.39 -9.06
N PHE A 71 -8.78 18.73 -10.29
CA PHE A 71 -8.42 19.97 -10.98
C PHE A 71 -9.60 20.94 -10.92
N MET A 72 -9.37 22.14 -10.37
CA MET A 72 -10.42 23.12 -10.15
C MET A 72 -10.02 24.52 -10.61
N ASP A 73 -10.82 25.10 -11.49
CA ASP A 73 -10.86 26.53 -11.77
C ASP A 73 -12.29 26.90 -12.23
N LEU A 74 -13.09 27.32 -11.25
CA LEU A 74 -14.50 27.62 -11.47
C LEU A 74 -14.72 28.87 -12.34
N GLU A 75 -13.71 29.73 -12.53
CA GLU A 75 -13.84 30.89 -13.43
C GLU A 75 -13.75 30.48 -14.91
N THR A 76 -12.95 29.46 -15.21
CA THR A 76 -12.85 28.87 -16.56
C THR A 76 -13.83 27.72 -16.80
N GLY A 77 -14.55 27.29 -15.75
CA GLY A 77 -15.49 26.17 -15.79
C GLY A 77 -14.84 24.80 -15.60
N LEU A 78 -13.57 24.77 -15.18
CA LEU A 78 -12.84 23.54 -14.92
C LEU A 78 -13.23 22.96 -13.56
N ASN A 79 -13.79 21.75 -13.57
CA ASN A 79 -14.08 20.98 -12.38
C ASN A 79 -14.03 19.48 -12.71
N GLU A 80 -12.83 18.91 -12.63
CA GLU A 80 -12.56 17.53 -13.06
C GLU A 80 -11.85 16.74 -11.97
N SER A 81 -12.28 15.49 -11.73
CA SER A 81 -11.56 14.57 -10.83
C SER A 81 -11.15 13.28 -11.53
N TYR A 82 -9.95 12.79 -11.21
CA TYR A 82 -9.40 11.53 -11.69
C TYR A 82 -9.20 10.59 -10.51
N THR A 83 -10.05 9.58 -10.40
CA THR A 83 -9.93 8.53 -9.38
C THR A 83 -8.97 7.47 -9.88
N ILE A 84 -7.85 7.31 -9.18
CA ILE A 84 -6.83 6.30 -9.44
C ILE A 84 -6.96 5.24 -8.37
N THR A 85 -7.26 4.01 -8.79
CA THR A 85 -7.26 2.85 -7.89
C THR A 85 -6.03 2.02 -8.15
N ARG A 86 -5.35 1.64 -7.07
CA ARG A 86 -4.09 0.91 -7.13
C ARG A 86 -4.33 -0.58 -6.89
N GLY A 87 -3.72 -1.43 -7.70
CA GLY A 87 -3.49 -2.84 -7.33
C GLY A 87 -2.13 -2.98 -6.65
N SER A 88 -1.94 -3.95 -5.77
CA SER A 88 -0.71 -4.13 -4.99
C SER A 88 0.45 -4.69 -5.82
N GLU A 89 1.65 -4.10 -5.71
CA GLU A 89 2.87 -4.60 -6.37
C GLU A 89 3.80 -5.39 -5.43
N MET A 90 3.63 -5.30 -4.10
CA MET A 90 4.39 -6.06 -3.10
C MET A 90 3.59 -6.22 -1.81
N GLY A 91 3.78 -7.34 -1.09
CA GLY A 91 3.00 -7.72 0.10
C GLY A 91 2.85 -6.62 1.16
N GLU A 92 1.82 -6.76 2.00
CA GLU A 92 1.50 -5.82 3.09
C GLU A 92 2.71 -5.56 4.03
N ASP A 93 2.65 -4.58 4.94
CA ASP A 93 3.74 -4.26 5.89
C ASP A 93 5.10 -3.89 5.25
N SER A 94 5.10 -3.04 4.22
CA SER A 94 6.35 -2.65 3.53
C SER A 94 7.09 -3.86 2.94
N GLY A 95 6.35 -4.82 2.38
CA GLY A 95 6.90 -6.03 1.74
C GLY A 95 7.15 -7.20 2.70
N LYS A 96 6.43 -7.30 3.83
CA LYS A 96 6.62 -8.37 4.84
C LYS A 96 5.38 -9.22 5.12
N GLY A 97 4.19 -8.74 4.79
CA GLY A 97 2.92 -9.45 4.90
C GLY A 97 2.62 -10.26 3.63
N PRO A 98 1.74 -11.27 3.72
CA PRO A 98 1.32 -12.05 2.56
C PRO A 98 0.65 -11.16 1.50
N HIS A 99 0.72 -11.56 0.23
CA HIS A 99 0.15 -10.79 -0.87
C HIS A 99 -1.40 -10.88 -0.87
N SER A 100 -2.08 -10.04 -0.08
CA SER A 100 -3.54 -10.04 0.05
C SER A 100 -4.28 -9.89 -1.29
N ASP A 101 -3.70 -9.22 -2.27
CA ASP A 101 -4.34 -8.98 -3.57
C ASP A 101 -4.46 -10.22 -4.46
N TRP A 102 -3.51 -11.16 -4.41
CA TRP A 102 -3.66 -12.42 -5.14
C TRP A 102 -4.79 -13.26 -4.53
N PHE A 103 -4.93 -13.22 -3.21
CA PHE A 103 -6.07 -13.83 -2.53
C PHE A 103 -7.37 -13.09 -2.85
N TYR A 104 -7.37 -11.76 -2.97
CA TYR A 104 -8.56 -11.02 -3.42
C TYR A 104 -8.92 -11.35 -4.89
N ASN A 105 -7.95 -11.43 -5.79
CA ASN A 105 -8.17 -11.89 -7.17
C ASN A 105 -8.81 -13.28 -7.20
N LEU A 106 -8.35 -14.18 -6.32
CA LEU A 106 -8.88 -15.54 -6.24
C LEU A 106 -10.27 -15.59 -5.59
N PHE A 107 -10.44 -15.06 -4.39
CA PHE A 107 -11.68 -15.19 -3.60
C PHE A 107 -12.73 -14.11 -3.93
N GLY A 108 -12.28 -12.88 -4.19
CA GLY A 108 -13.12 -11.74 -4.55
C GLY A 108 -13.54 -11.76 -6.01
N ILE A 109 -12.59 -11.85 -6.93
CA ILE A 109 -12.89 -11.79 -8.37
C ILE A 109 -13.28 -13.17 -8.90
N PHE A 110 -12.38 -14.15 -8.92
CA PHE A 110 -12.65 -15.47 -9.52
C PHE A 110 -13.75 -16.25 -8.77
N GLY A 111 -13.73 -16.19 -7.44
CA GLY A 111 -14.74 -16.79 -6.58
C GLY A 111 -16.04 -15.98 -6.47
N GLY A 112 -15.99 -14.65 -6.56
CA GLY A 112 -17.15 -13.79 -6.40
C GLY A 112 -17.69 -13.71 -4.96
N LYS A 113 -16.84 -13.96 -3.95
CA LYS A 113 -17.29 -14.12 -2.56
C LYS A 113 -16.81 -13.04 -1.58
N VAL A 114 -15.76 -12.31 -1.92
CA VAL A 114 -15.14 -11.30 -1.05
C VAL A 114 -15.32 -9.92 -1.65
N GLN A 115 -15.79 -8.96 -0.85
CA GLN A 115 -16.20 -7.64 -1.36
C GLN A 115 -15.49 -6.45 -0.71
N ASN A 116 -14.72 -6.68 0.34
CA ASN A 116 -14.14 -5.64 1.18
C ASN A 116 -13.39 -4.54 0.39
N GLN A 117 -12.46 -4.89 -0.52
CA GLN A 117 -11.72 -3.88 -1.29
C GLN A 117 -12.62 -3.04 -2.21
N TYR A 118 -13.62 -3.66 -2.86
CA TYR A 118 -14.60 -2.92 -3.65
C TYR A 118 -15.48 -2.00 -2.79
N GLN A 119 -15.91 -2.45 -1.62
CA GLN A 119 -16.69 -1.64 -0.70
C GLN A 119 -15.89 -0.41 -0.23
N ASP A 120 -14.61 -0.58 0.06
CA ASP A 120 -13.72 0.52 0.42
C ASP A 120 -13.48 1.48 -0.75
N ALA A 121 -13.27 0.98 -1.96
CA ALA A 121 -13.18 1.81 -3.16
C ALA A 121 -14.46 2.64 -3.38
N LYS A 122 -15.63 2.03 -3.17
CA LYS A 122 -16.94 2.70 -3.27
C LYS A 122 -17.16 3.73 -2.19
N HIS A 123 -16.73 3.44 -0.95
CA HIS A 123 -16.79 4.41 0.15
C HIS A 123 -15.84 5.58 -0.09
N PHE A 124 -14.63 5.31 -0.58
CA PHE A 124 -13.65 6.32 -0.92
C PHE A 124 -14.18 7.29 -1.99
N ASP A 125 -14.69 6.76 -3.10
CA ASP A 125 -15.26 7.59 -4.19
C ASP A 125 -16.40 8.49 -3.68
N LYS A 126 -17.31 7.94 -2.87
CA LYS A 126 -18.42 8.70 -2.28
C LYS A 126 -17.96 9.76 -1.29
N TYR A 127 -16.96 9.45 -0.48
CA TYR A 127 -16.39 10.38 0.48
C TYR A 127 -15.72 11.56 -0.23
N VAL A 128 -14.84 11.29 -1.19
CA VAL A 128 -14.15 12.34 -1.93
C VAL A 128 -15.12 13.20 -2.71
N ASN A 129 -16.11 12.60 -3.37
CA ASN A 129 -17.15 13.37 -4.06
C ASN A 129 -17.88 14.33 -3.10
N LYS A 130 -18.14 13.91 -1.86
CA LYS A 130 -18.74 14.79 -0.85
C LYS A 130 -17.81 15.93 -0.46
N GLU A 131 -16.52 15.65 -0.25
CA GLU A 131 -15.53 16.68 0.09
C GLU A 131 -15.36 17.72 -1.03
N ILE A 132 -15.22 17.28 -2.28
CA ILE A 132 -15.17 18.16 -3.45
C ILE A 132 -16.42 19.06 -3.52
N ASN A 133 -17.62 18.48 -3.34
CA ASN A 133 -18.87 19.26 -3.35
C ASN A 133 -18.94 20.29 -2.21
N ASN A 134 -18.37 20.01 -1.03
CA ASN A 134 -18.31 20.96 0.08
C ASN A 134 -17.38 22.15 -0.24
N VAL A 135 -16.23 21.88 -0.87
CA VAL A 135 -15.29 22.91 -1.32
C VAL A 135 -15.94 23.79 -2.38
N ILE A 136 -16.55 23.19 -3.40
CA ILE A 136 -17.26 23.91 -4.47
C ILE A 136 -18.37 24.79 -3.90
N ALA A 137 -19.18 24.30 -2.96
CA ALA A 137 -20.26 25.08 -2.36
C ALA A 137 -19.75 26.37 -1.70
N THR A 138 -18.59 26.31 -1.04
CA THR A 138 -17.95 27.46 -0.40
C THR A 138 -17.44 28.47 -1.42
N GLU A 139 -16.79 28.00 -2.48
CA GLU A 139 -16.21 28.86 -3.52
C GLU A 139 -17.30 29.51 -4.40
N VAL A 140 -18.34 28.76 -4.76
CA VAL A 140 -19.49 29.26 -5.51
C VAL A 140 -20.19 30.39 -4.75
N ASP A 141 -20.35 30.27 -3.43
CA ASP A 141 -20.94 31.33 -2.59
C ASP A 141 -20.10 32.61 -2.59
N TYR A 142 -18.77 32.48 -2.71
CA TYR A 142 -17.86 33.62 -2.86
C TYR A 142 -17.96 34.26 -4.25
N LEU A 143 -17.93 33.46 -5.32
CA LEU A 143 -17.97 33.93 -6.70
C LEU A 143 -19.34 34.52 -7.09
N LYS A 144 -20.46 33.94 -6.61
CA LYS A 144 -21.80 34.49 -6.81
C LYS A 144 -21.96 35.87 -6.17
N LYS A 145 -21.32 36.14 -5.03
CA LYS A 145 -21.30 37.49 -4.42
C LYS A 145 -20.60 38.52 -5.30
N GLN A 146 -19.75 38.08 -6.23
CA GLN A 146 -19.09 38.93 -7.22
C GLN A 146 -19.88 39.04 -8.55
N GLY A 147 -21.05 38.42 -8.65
CA GLY A 147 -21.91 38.48 -9.83
C GLY A 147 -21.48 37.58 -10.99
N LYS A 148 -20.65 36.55 -10.74
CA LYS A 148 -20.25 35.55 -11.75
C LYS A 148 -21.26 34.40 -11.78
N GLU A 149 -21.61 33.94 -12.98
CA GLU A 149 -22.34 32.68 -13.22
C GLU A 149 -21.31 31.56 -13.31
N ILE A 150 -21.49 30.48 -12.53
CA ILE A 150 -20.48 29.45 -12.31
C ILE A 150 -21.07 28.09 -12.64
N ASP A 151 -20.38 27.34 -13.50
CA ASP A 151 -20.64 25.92 -13.69
C ASP A 151 -20.03 25.14 -12.53
N THR A 152 -20.83 24.26 -11.93
CA THR A 152 -20.45 23.45 -10.78
C THR A 152 -20.44 21.96 -11.10
N GLN A 153 -20.67 21.58 -12.36
CA GLN A 153 -20.73 20.18 -12.75
C GLN A 153 -19.36 19.53 -12.57
N LEU A 154 -19.27 18.56 -11.66
CA LEU A 154 -18.06 17.75 -11.49
C LEU A 154 -18.05 16.66 -12.56
N THR A 155 -17.02 16.68 -13.39
CA THR A 155 -16.74 15.62 -14.35
C THR A 155 -15.73 14.65 -13.76
N LYS A 156 -16.02 13.36 -13.78
CA LYS A 156 -15.17 12.34 -13.12
C LYS A 156 -14.61 11.36 -14.14
N TYR A 157 -13.36 10.97 -13.97
CA TYR A 157 -12.67 9.97 -14.76
C TYR A 157 -12.07 8.91 -13.85
N GLY A 158 -12.03 7.66 -14.32
CA GLY A 158 -11.43 6.55 -13.60
C GLY A 158 -10.14 6.06 -14.26
N ILE A 159 -9.14 5.71 -13.46
CA ILE A 159 -7.92 5.04 -13.90
C ILE A 159 -7.65 3.89 -12.92
N GLY A 160 -7.30 2.72 -13.44
CA GLY A 160 -6.97 1.58 -12.59
C GLY A 160 -5.95 0.67 -13.25
N HIS A 161 -5.02 0.16 -12.47
CA HIS A 161 -4.00 -0.81 -12.91
C HIS A 161 -4.11 -2.11 -12.12
N SER A 162 -3.89 -3.28 -12.76
CA SER A 162 -3.90 -4.58 -12.07
C SER A 162 -5.24 -4.80 -11.33
N LEU A 163 -5.22 -5.15 -10.04
CA LEU A 163 -6.43 -5.21 -9.20
C LEU A 163 -7.18 -3.87 -9.13
N GLY A 164 -6.49 -2.73 -9.09
CA GLY A 164 -7.15 -1.42 -9.19
C GLY A 164 -7.95 -1.29 -10.50
N GLY A 165 -7.45 -1.89 -11.59
CA GLY A 165 -8.19 -2.03 -12.84
C GLY A 165 -9.54 -2.74 -12.67
N ASN A 166 -9.62 -3.80 -11.85
CA ASN A 166 -10.91 -4.42 -11.50
C ASN A 166 -11.81 -3.45 -10.74
N LEU A 167 -11.28 -2.82 -9.67
CA LEU A 167 -12.07 -1.97 -8.78
C LEU A 167 -12.71 -0.79 -9.53
N ILE A 168 -11.94 -0.11 -10.39
CA ILE A 168 -12.46 1.03 -11.15
C ILE A 168 -13.52 0.61 -12.16
N GLN A 169 -13.37 -0.57 -12.78
CA GLN A 169 -14.39 -1.14 -13.66
C GLN A 169 -15.66 -1.48 -12.88
N MET A 170 -15.52 -2.11 -11.72
CA MET A 170 -16.65 -2.47 -10.87
C MET A 170 -17.43 -1.24 -10.40
N LEU A 171 -16.74 -0.15 -10.04
CA LEU A 171 -17.37 1.14 -9.73
C LEU A 171 -18.13 1.69 -10.94
N GLN A 172 -17.53 1.64 -12.13
CA GLN A 172 -18.22 2.05 -13.35
C GLN A 172 -19.45 1.20 -13.61
N ILE A 173 -19.32 -0.12 -13.64
CA ILE A 173 -20.41 -1.03 -14.00
C ILE A 173 -21.62 -0.87 -13.07
N THR A 174 -21.38 -0.68 -11.78
CA THR A 174 -22.46 -0.66 -10.76
C THR A 174 -23.05 0.72 -10.49
N ASP A 175 -22.23 1.78 -10.40
CA ASP A 175 -22.67 3.11 -10.00
C ASP A 175 -22.57 4.15 -11.14
N GLN A 176 -21.87 3.83 -12.24
CA GLN A 176 -21.58 4.72 -13.38
C GLN A 176 -21.11 6.14 -12.97
N PRO A 177 -20.15 6.30 -12.04
CA PRO A 177 -19.78 7.62 -11.56
C PRO A 177 -18.83 8.36 -12.51
N PHE A 178 -18.24 7.69 -13.50
CA PHE A 178 -17.23 8.26 -14.39
C PHE A 178 -17.76 8.46 -15.82
N GLU A 179 -17.32 9.52 -16.47
CA GLU A 179 -17.52 9.77 -17.90
C GLU A 179 -16.71 8.76 -18.73
N SER A 180 -15.48 8.44 -18.30
CA SER A 180 -14.63 7.45 -18.93
C SER A 180 -13.69 6.79 -17.92
N VAL A 181 -13.45 5.50 -18.12
CA VAL A 181 -12.52 4.67 -17.34
C VAL A 181 -11.40 4.15 -18.22
N LEU A 182 -10.16 4.29 -17.76
CA LEU A 182 -8.98 3.64 -18.34
C LEU A 182 -8.50 2.52 -17.40
N ALA A 183 -8.71 1.28 -17.80
CA ALA A 183 -8.19 0.10 -17.13
C ALA A 183 -6.89 -0.34 -17.82
N ILE A 184 -5.80 -0.51 -17.07
CA ILE A 184 -4.45 -0.79 -17.60
C ILE A 184 -3.98 -2.12 -17.03
N ASN A 185 -3.59 -3.08 -17.88
CA ASN A 185 -3.19 -4.44 -17.47
C ASN A 185 -4.09 -4.95 -16.34
N ASP A 186 -5.40 -4.84 -16.54
CA ASP A 186 -6.38 -4.93 -15.48
C ASP A 186 -6.76 -6.38 -15.16
N ALA A 187 -7.09 -6.65 -13.89
CA ALA A 187 -7.81 -7.85 -13.55
C ALA A 187 -9.26 -7.71 -14.04
N PRO A 188 -9.72 -8.53 -15.01
CA PRO A 188 -11.06 -8.39 -15.55
C PRO A 188 -12.12 -8.66 -14.47
N PRO A 189 -13.28 -8.00 -14.51
CA PRO A 189 -14.40 -8.34 -13.63
C PRO A 189 -14.94 -9.73 -13.99
N SER A 190 -15.47 -10.43 -12.98
CA SER A 190 -16.15 -11.70 -13.20
C SER A 190 -17.66 -11.58 -13.01
N MET A 191 -18.41 -12.40 -13.74
CA MET A 191 -19.86 -12.53 -13.54
C MET A 191 -20.20 -12.99 -12.12
N TYR A 192 -19.33 -13.76 -11.46
CA TYR A 192 -19.53 -14.22 -10.09
C TYR A 192 -19.39 -13.07 -9.08
N GLN A 193 -18.41 -12.20 -9.30
CA GLN A 193 -18.18 -10.99 -8.50
C GLN A 193 -19.37 -10.02 -8.64
N LEU A 194 -19.78 -9.74 -9.88
CA LEU A 194 -20.92 -8.87 -10.17
C LEU A 194 -22.23 -9.42 -9.59
N ALA A 195 -22.47 -10.74 -9.72
CA ALA A 195 -23.66 -11.38 -9.19
C ALA A 195 -23.79 -11.35 -7.66
N MET A 196 -22.71 -11.04 -6.95
CA MET A 196 -22.74 -10.84 -5.51
C MET A 196 -22.86 -9.35 -5.13
N LEU A 197 -22.44 -8.44 -6.01
CA LEU A 197 -22.39 -6.99 -5.77
C LEU A 197 -23.59 -6.22 -6.30
N ASP A 198 -24.18 -6.69 -7.39
CA ASP A 198 -25.33 -6.10 -8.07
C ASP A 198 -26.56 -7.00 -7.88
N PHE A 199 -27.46 -6.54 -7.02
CA PHE A 199 -28.69 -7.27 -6.69
C PHE A 199 -29.62 -7.43 -7.90
N ASP A 200 -29.70 -6.43 -8.78
CA ASP A 200 -30.59 -6.49 -9.94
C ASP A 200 -30.07 -7.51 -10.97
N PHE A 201 -28.75 -7.58 -11.12
CA PHE A 201 -28.12 -8.63 -11.94
C PHE A 201 -28.27 -10.02 -11.32
N GLN A 202 -28.12 -10.13 -10.00
CA GLN A 202 -28.36 -11.37 -9.27
C GLN A 202 -29.78 -11.91 -9.50
N GLU A 203 -30.80 -11.07 -9.35
CA GLU A 203 -32.20 -11.44 -9.64
C GLU A 203 -32.39 -11.86 -11.09
N SER A 204 -31.74 -11.15 -12.02
CA SER A 204 -31.80 -11.45 -13.45
C SER A 204 -31.22 -12.84 -13.77
N ILE A 205 -30.11 -13.23 -13.14
CA ILE A 205 -29.55 -14.60 -13.25
C ILE A 205 -30.54 -15.63 -12.69
N ILE A 206 -31.10 -15.38 -11.50
CA ILE A 206 -32.07 -16.28 -10.84
C ILE A 206 -33.24 -16.58 -11.77
N LEU A 207 -33.81 -15.54 -12.40
CA LEU A 207 -34.94 -15.67 -13.31
C LEU A 207 -34.57 -16.34 -14.63
N LYS A 208 -33.41 -16.00 -15.21
CA LYS A 208 -32.97 -16.52 -16.52
C LYS A 208 -32.60 -18.01 -16.46
N PHE A 209 -31.88 -18.42 -15.42
CA PHE A 209 -31.31 -19.77 -15.30
C PHE A 209 -32.05 -20.66 -14.30
N ASN A 210 -33.10 -20.15 -13.65
CA ASN A 210 -33.95 -20.87 -12.71
C ASN A 210 -33.13 -21.52 -11.57
N ILE A 211 -32.14 -20.77 -11.05
CA ILE A 211 -31.33 -21.19 -9.90
C ILE A 211 -32.09 -20.95 -8.59
N ASN A 212 -31.77 -21.73 -7.56
CA ASN A 212 -32.42 -21.62 -6.26
C ASN A 212 -31.94 -20.36 -5.52
N SER A 213 -32.83 -19.39 -5.29
CA SER A 213 -32.51 -18.16 -4.56
C SER A 213 -32.04 -18.39 -3.12
N LYS A 214 -32.28 -19.57 -2.54
CA LYS A 214 -31.76 -19.94 -1.20
C LYS A 214 -30.35 -20.53 -1.22
N ASN A 215 -29.83 -20.89 -2.40
CA ASN A 215 -28.50 -21.46 -2.57
C ASN A 215 -27.85 -20.85 -3.82
N PHE A 216 -27.30 -19.65 -3.66
CA PHE A 216 -26.73 -18.93 -4.79
C PHE A 216 -25.47 -19.60 -5.38
N ASP A 217 -24.84 -20.53 -4.66
CA ASP A 217 -23.72 -21.34 -5.17
C ASP A 217 -24.10 -22.21 -6.38
N ASP A 218 -25.40 -22.39 -6.66
CA ASP A 218 -25.85 -23.02 -7.89
C ASP A 218 -25.45 -22.22 -9.15
N ILE A 219 -25.04 -20.94 -9.02
CA ILE A 219 -24.47 -20.14 -10.11
C ILE A 219 -23.26 -20.82 -10.78
N TYR A 220 -22.43 -21.54 -10.01
CA TYR A 220 -21.23 -22.18 -10.54
C TYR A 220 -21.54 -23.39 -11.43
N LYS A 221 -22.75 -23.95 -11.32
CA LYS A 221 -23.23 -25.08 -12.13
C LYS A 221 -23.83 -24.64 -13.46
N ILE A 222 -24.04 -23.34 -13.65
CA ILE A 222 -24.48 -22.79 -14.93
C ILE A 222 -23.33 -22.96 -15.93
N ASP A 223 -23.69 -23.31 -17.16
CA ASP A 223 -22.80 -23.28 -18.31
C ASP A 223 -22.07 -21.92 -18.37
N PRO A 224 -20.74 -21.89 -18.18
CA PRO A 224 -20.01 -20.64 -17.95
C PRO A 224 -20.04 -19.72 -19.17
N GLU A 225 -20.03 -20.28 -20.39
CA GLU A 225 -20.13 -19.49 -21.62
C GLU A 225 -21.50 -18.81 -21.73
N LYS A 226 -22.58 -19.54 -21.43
CA LYS A 226 -23.93 -18.94 -21.46
C LYS A 226 -24.12 -17.86 -20.39
N LEU A 227 -23.53 -18.06 -19.21
CA LEU A 227 -23.61 -17.05 -18.15
C LEU A 227 -22.76 -15.82 -18.52
N LYS A 228 -21.60 -16.01 -19.15
CA LYS A 228 -20.75 -14.94 -19.67
C LYS A 228 -21.48 -14.13 -20.74
N GLU A 229 -22.01 -14.79 -21.77
CA GLU A 229 -22.80 -14.13 -22.83
C GLU A 229 -23.95 -13.30 -22.23
N PHE A 230 -24.67 -13.86 -21.25
CA PHE A 230 -25.75 -13.15 -20.56
C PHE A 230 -25.25 -11.93 -19.77
N ALA A 231 -24.12 -12.06 -19.08
CA ALA A 231 -23.53 -10.97 -18.30
C ALA A 231 -23.01 -9.84 -19.20
N GLU A 232 -22.34 -10.17 -20.30
CA GLU A 232 -21.85 -9.19 -21.27
C GLU A 232 -22.98 -8.47 -21.98
N GLU A 233 -24.07 -9.17 -22.32
CA GLU A 233 -25.30 -8.55 -22.84
C GLU A 233 -25.93 -7.62 -21.80
N TYR A 234 -26.02 -8.05 -20.54
CA TYR A 234 -26.62 -7.27 -19.44
C TYR A 234 -25.87 -5.96 -19.17
N TYR A 235 -24.53 -6.01 -19.17
CA TYR A 235 -23.67 -4.85 -18.86
C TYR A 235 -23.15 -4.12 -20.11
N GLN A 236 -23.62 -4.45 -21.31
CA GLN A 236 -23.10 -3.87 -22.54
C GLN A 236 -23.14 -2.34 -22.55
N ALA A 237 -24.21 -1.73 -22.01
CA ALA A 237 -24.36 -0.28 -21.95
C ALA A 237 -23.43 0.35 -20.91
N GLN A 238 -23.36 -0.25 -19.71
CA GLN A 238 -22.52 0.19 -18.61
C GLN A 238 -21.03 0.07 -18.94
N GLY A 239 -20.64 -0.89 -19.78
CA GLY A 239 -19.26 -1.11 -20.21
C GLY A 239 -18.77 -0.15 -21.30
N GLN A 240 -19.63 0.65 -21.95
CA GLN A 240 -19.23 1.45 -23.13
C GLN A 240 -18.16 2.50 -22.85
N SER A 241 -18.12 3.03 -21.62
CA SER A 241 -17.16 4.04 -21.18
C SER A 241 -15.86 3.44 -20.62
N ILE A 242 -15.73 2.10 -20.64
CA ILE A 242 -14.54 1.39 -20.17
C ILE A 242 -13.61 1.15 -21.36
N HIS A 243 -12.38 1.64 -21.23
CA HIS A 243 -11.32 1.46 -22.20
C HIS A 243 -10.14 0.75 -21.55
N HIS A 244 -9.66 -0.30 -22.20
CA HIS A 244 -8.55 -1.11 -21.74
C HIS A 244 -7.27 -0.79 -22.52
N LEU A 245 -6.16 -0.75 -21.80
CA LEU A 245 -4.82 -0.76 -22.34
C LEU A 245 -4.08 -1.97 -21.79
N THR A 246 -3.71 -2.91 -22.64
CA THR A 246 -3.20 -4.20 -22.19
C THR A 246 -1.93 -4.57 -22.92
N ILE A 247 -0.90 -5.00 -22.21
CA ILE A 247 0.26 -5.64 -22.83
C ILE A 247 -0.12 -7.07 -23.19
N LYS A 248 0.13 -7.51 -24.43
CA LYS A 248 -0.26 -8.85 -24.88
C LYS A 248 0.40 -9.97 -24.06
N GLU A 249 1.61 -9.72 -23.59
CA GLU A 249 2.44 -10.72 -22.92
C GLU A 249 2.19 -10.84 -21.41
N GLU A 250 1.33 -9.99 -20.83
CA GLU A 250 1.05 -9.96 -19.39
C GLU A 250 0.06 -11.07 -18.93
N ILE A 251 0.08 -11.36 -17.63
CA ILE A 251 -0.58 -12.53 -17.03
C ILE A 251 -2.11 -12.42 -17.03
N LEU A 252 -2.64 -11.25 -16.67
CA LEU A 252 -4.07 -11.00 -16.50
C LEU A 252 -4.82 -10.99 -17.83
N TYR A 253 -4.18 -10.56 -18.92
CA TYR A 253 -4.75 -10.68 -20.26
C TYR A 253 -5.10 -12.13 -20.60
N SER A 254 -4.26 -13.07 -20.15
CA SER A 254 -4.46 -14.50 -20.38
C SER A 254 -5.61 -15.08 -19.54
N VAL A 255 -5.96 -14.48 -18.39
CA VAL A 255 -7.06 -14.98 -17.54
C VAL A 255 -8.45 -14.54 -18.02
N ILE A 256 -8.55 -13.59 -18.96
CA ILE A 256 -9.85 -13.22 -19.59
C ILE A 256 -10.54 -14.44 -20.22
N GLY A 257 -9.76 -15.42 -20.69
CA GLY A 257 -10.26 -16.68 -21.25
C GLY A 257 -10.76 -17.68 -20.22
N PHE A 258 -10.56 -17.45 -18.91
CA PHE A 258 -11.04 -18.35 -17.87
C PHE A 258 -12.53 -18.15 -17.61
N ARG A 259 -13.16 -19.21 -17.08
CA ARG A 259 -14.59 -19.24 -16.77
C ARG A 259 -15.02 -18.01 -15.96
N GLY A 260 -15.99 -17.28 -16.52
CA GLY A 260 -16.69 -16.19 -15.86
C GLY A 260 -16.04 -14.83 -15.83
N PHE A 261 -14.84 -14.66 -16.38
CA PHE A 261 -14.31 -13.33 -16.63
C PHE A 261 -14.97 -12.68 -17.86
N LEU A 262 -15.26 -11.39 -17.74
CA LEU A 262 -15.94 -10.59 -18.75
C LEU A 262 -14.94 -9.73 -19.51
N ASP A 263 -15.21 -9.49 -20.80
CA ASP A 263 -14.46 -8.51 -21.61
C ASP A 263 -15.42 -7.41 -22.08
N LEU A 264 -15.58 -6.38 -21.24
CA LEU A 264 -16.50 -5.26 -21.49
C LEU A 264 -15.76 -4.07 -22.11
N GLY A 265 -16.48 -3.23 -22.86
CA GLY A 265 -15.91 -2.00 -23.42
C GLY A 265 -14.96 -2.23 -24.60
N SER A 266 -13.89 -1.44 -24.69
CA SER A 266 -12.94 -1.49 -25.82
C SER A 266 -11.52 -1.76 -25.36
N ARG A 267 -10.77 -2.62 -26.05
CA ARG A 267 -9.39 -2.96 -25.68
C ARG A 267 -8.37 -2.60 -26.74
N GLU A 268 -7.32 -1.88 -26.33
CA GLU A 268 -6.09 -1.70 -27.10
C GLU A 268 -5.02 -2.63 -26.55
N VAL A 269 -4.44 -3.44 -27.44
CA VAL A 269 -3.39 -4.39 -27.08
C VAL A 269 -2.05 -3.90 -27.62
N LEU A 270 -1.10 -3.72 -26.71
CA LEU A 270 0.29 -3.36 -27.02
C LEU A 270 1.18 -4.60 -26.97
N THR A 271 2.32 -4.55 -27.66
CA THR A 271 3.32 -5.61 -27.66
C THR A 271 4.64 -5.05 -27.15
N THR A 272 5.13 -5.59 -26.04
CA THR A 272 6.40 -5.19 -25.43
C THR A 272 7.51 -6.14 -25.85
N TYR A 273 7.20 -7.43 -25.92
CA TYR A 273 8.16 -8.49 -26.24
C TYR A 273 7.78 -9.20 -27.54
N PRO A 274 8.21 -8.72 -28.73
CA PRO A 274 7.77 -9.26 -30.02
C PRO A 274 8.22 -10.71 -30.30
N HIS A 275 9.01 -11.29 -29.41
CA HIS A 275 9.56 -12.65 -29.52
C HIS A 275 8.75 -13.69 -28.73
N THR A 276 7.72 -13.30 -27.98
CA THR A 276 6.88 -14.21 -27.20
C THR A 276 5.42 -13.73 -27.20
N ASP A 277 4.47 -14.66 -27.07
CA ASP A 277 3.05 -14.37 -26.83
C ASP A 277 2.73 -14.38 -25.32
N GLY A 278 3.75 -14.20 -24.48
CA GLY A 278 3.67 -14.34 -23.03
C GLY A 278 3.27 -15.75 -22.59
N ILE A 279 2.54 -15.83 -21.49
CA ILE A 279 2.08 -17.11 -20.90
C ILE A 279 0.74 -17.59 -21.47
N ALA A 280 0.13 -16.87 -22.41
CA ALA A 280 -1.18 -17.21 -22.98
C ALA A 280 -1.21 -18.63 -23.58
N LYS A 281 -0.10 -19.08 -24.17
CA LYS A 281 0.06 -20.44 -24.73
C LYS A 281 -0.10 -21.55 -23.69
N TYR A 282 0.14 -21.27 -22.42
CA TYR A 282 -0.05 -22.19 -21.30
C TYR A 282 -1.44 -22.04 -20.70
N MET A 283 -1.87 -20.81 -20.46
CA MET A 283 -3.18 -20.52 -19.84
C MET A 283 -4.35 -21.03 -20.70
N ASN A 284 -4.24 -20.92 -22.03
CA ASN A 284 -5.27 -21.42 -22.95
C ASN A 284 -5.43 -22.95 -22.99
N ARG A 285 -4.57 -23.72 -22.32
CA ARG A 285 -4.66 -25.19 -22.23
C ARG A 285 -5.44 -25.67 -21.02
N VAL A 286 -5.69 -24.77 -20.07
CA VAL A 286 -6.38 -25.08 -18.83
C VAL A 286 -7.83 -25.45 -19.11
N SER A 287 -8.27 -26.60 -18.61
CA SER A 287 -9.64 -27.07 -18.80
C SER A 287 -10.63 -26.39 -17.85
N ASP A 288 -11.87 -26.15 -18.32
CA ASP A 288 -12.95 -25.62 -17.48
C ASP A 288 -13.29 -26.55 -16.30
N GLU A 289 -13.13 -27.88 -16.47
CA GLU A 289 -13.37 -28.86 -15.41
C GLU A 289 -12.44 -28.62 -14.21
N ASN A 290 -11.14 -28.42 -14.46
CA ASN A 290 -10.18 -28.10 -13.39
C ASN A 290 -10.47 -26.72 -12.77
N LEU A 291 -10.80 -25.71 -13.60
CA LEU A 291 -11.17 -24.39 -13.09
C LEU A 291 -12.43 -24.43 -12.23
N TYR A 292 -13.43 -25.24 -12.58
CA TYR A 292 -14.64 -25.44 -11.80
C TYR A 292 -14.32 -26.01 -10.42
N ILE A 293 -13.48 -27.05 -10.34
CA ILE A 293 -13.10 -27.67 -9.05
C ILE A 293 -12.40 -26.65 -8.16
N ILE A 294 -11.47 -25.87 -8.71
CA ILE A 294 -10.78 -24.80 -7.98
C ILE A 294 -11.78 -23.74 -7.53
N GLN A 295 -12.72 -23.34 -8.39
CA GLN A 295 -13.75 -22.37 -8.04
C GLN A 295 -14.65 -22.84 -6.90
N GLN A 296 -15.04 -24.12 -6.88
CA GLN A 296 -15.80 -24.70 -5.76
C GLN A 296 -15.01 -24.66 -4.45
N PHE A 297 -13.72 -24.98 -4.53
CA PHE A 297 -12.81 -24.90 -3.38
C PHE A 297 -12.72 -23.45 -2.86
N VAL A 298 -12.50 -22.50 -3.75
CA VAL A 298 -12.44 -21.07 -3.43
C VAL A 298 -13.73 -20.60 -2.77
N ALA A 299 -14.89 -20.93 -3.35
CA ALA A 299 -16.20 -20.53 -2.82
C ALA A 299 -16.45 -21.07 -1.40
N LYS A 300 -16.02 -22.30 -1.12
CA LYS A 300 -16.13 -22.93 0.20
C LYS A 300 -15.30 -22.23 1.27
N HIS A 301 -14.10 -21.77 0.93
CA HIS A 301 -13.16 -21.19 1.90
C HIS A 301 -13.22 -19.67 2.00
N ALA A 302 -13.85 -18.99 1.03
CA ALA A 302 -13.95 -17.54 1.00
C ALA A 302 -14.53 -16.88 2.27
N PRO A 303 -15.60 -17.40 2.91
CA PRO A 303 -16.14 -16.76 4.12
C PRO A 303 -15.14 -16.73 5.29
N ALA A 304 -14.23 -17.70 5.35
CA ALA A 304 -13.20 -17.73 6.38
C ALA A 304 -12.06 -16.75 6.07
N TYR A 305 -11.68 -16.62 4.80
CA TYR A 305 -10.72 -15.62 4.35
C TYR A 305 -11.26 -14.20 4.56
N GLU A 306 -12.51 -13.92 4.20
CA GLU A 306 -13.14 -12.61 4.42
C GLU A 306 -13.15 -12.21 5.90
N LYS A 307 -13.37 -13.18 6.79
CA LYS A 307 -13.46 -12.93 8.23
C LYS A 307 -12.11 -12.69 8.90
N SER A 308 -11.04 -13.35 8.47
CA SER A 308 -9.76 -13.36 9.22
C SER A 308 -8.52 -13.49 8.33
N GLY A 309 -8.62 -13.07 7.07
CA GLY A 309 -7.52 -13.08 6.11
C GLY A 309 -6.90 -14.47 5.91
N VAL A 310 -5.57 -14.49 5.72
CA VAL A 310 -4.80 -15.72 5.51
C VAL A 310 -4.90 -16.68 6.70
N ASP A 311 -4.98 -16.19 7.93
CA ASP A 311 -5.15 -17.03 9.11
C ASP A 311 -6.52 -17.73 9.13
N GLY A 312 -7.58 -17.00 8.75
CA GLY A 312 -8.90 -17.56 8.55
C GLY A 312 -8.93 -18.63 7.45
N LEU A 313 -8.25 -18.38 6.35
CA LEU A 313 -8.08 -19.34 5.26
C LEU A 313 -7.35 -20.61 5.71
N ASN A 314 -6.19 -20.48 6.37
CA ASN A 314 -5.40 -21.59 6.87
C ASN A 314 -6.19 -22.47 7.84
N ARG A 315 -6.90 -21.82 8.79
CA ARG A 315 -7.81 -22.53 9.70
C ARG A 315 -8.93 -23.22 8.93
N SER A 316 -9.47 -22.60 7.89
CA SER A 316 -10.54 -23.16 7.06
C SER A 316 -10.09 -24.41 6.30
N MET A 317 -8.93 -24.34 5.66
CA MET A 317 -8.35 -25.39 4.82
C MET A 317 -7.77 -26.56 5.62
N PHE A 318 -6.98 -26.27 6.66
CA PHE A 318 -6.20 -27.29 7.36
C PHE A 318 -6.73 -27.60 8.76
N GLY A 319 -7.50 -26.68 9.36
CA GLY A 319 -7.89 -26.78 10.77
C GLY A 319 -6.74 -26.47 11.74
N ILE A 320 -5.61 -26.01 11.21
CA ILE A 320 -4.40 -25.67 11.93
C ILE A 320 -4.39 -24.15 12.16
N ASP A 321 -4.27 -23.74 13.42
CA ASP A 321 -4.14 -22.36 13.86
C ASP A 321 -3.16 -22.25 15.04
N GLN A 322 -2.82 -21.02 15.46
CA GLN A 322 -1.92 -20.80 16.59
C GLN A 322 -2.48 -21.35 17.92
N GLU A 323 -3.81 -21.40 18.05
CA GLU A 323 -4.49 -21.97 19.23
C GLU A 323 -4.21 -23.47 19.34
N LEU A 324 -4.22 -24.21 18.22
CA LEU A 324 -3.86 -25.63 18.19
C LEU A 324 -2.44 -25.88 18.72
N PHE A 325 -1.46 -25.10 18.29
CA PHE A 325 -0.08 -25.25 18.74
C PHE A 325 0.08 -24.91 20.23
N THR A 326 -0.63 -23.87 20.70
CA THR A 326 -0.67 -23.52 22.12
C THR A 326 -1.26 -24.67 22.95
N LEU A 327 -2.33 -25.29 22.46
CA LEU A 327 -2.96 -26.44 23.10
C LEU A 327 -2.03 -27.67 23.16
N ILE A 328 -1.27 -27.91 22.09
CA ILE A 328 -0.25 -28.98 22.05
C ILE A 328 0.84 -28.71 23.10
N ASP A 329 1.32 -27.47 23.21
CA ASP A 329 2.35 -27.08 24.18
C ASP A 329 1.85 -27.19 25.62
N ASP A 330 0.60 -26.80 25.88
CA ASP A 330 -0.04 -26.93 27.20
C ASP A 330 -0.15 -28.40 27.61
N ILE A 331 -0.56 -29.30 26.70
CA ILE A 331 -0.60 -30.75 26.94
C ILE A 331 0.80 -31.29 27.26
N LYS A 332 1.83 -30.89 26.49
CA LYS A 332 3.23 -31.28 26.75
C LYS A 332 3.73 -30.76 28.11
N GLN A 333 3.37 -29.53 28.47
CA GLN A 333 3.78 -28.90 29.73
C GLN A 333 3.10 -29.56 30.93
N ASP A 334 1.80 -29.81 30.84
CA ASP A 334 1.04 -30.48 31.88
C ASP A 334 1.50 -31.93 32.08
N TRP A 335 1.84 -32.62 30.99
CA TRP A 335 2.49 -33.93 31.07
C TRP A 335 3.80 -33.87 31.88
N LYS A 336 4.68 -32.90 31.61
CA LYS A 336 5.93 -32.74 32.37
C LYS A 336 5.66 -32.53 33.87
N LYS A 337 4.67 -31.70 34.22
CA LYS A 337 4.26 -31.45 35.62
C LYS A 337 3.77 -32.72 36.33
N ILE A 338 3.16 -33.66 35.61
CA ILE A 338 2.73 -34.95 36.17
C ILE A 338 3.92 -35.83 36.57
N PHE A 339 5.10 -35.69 35.96
CA PHE A 339 6.31 -36.45 36.35
C PHE A 339 7.24 -35.69 37.29
N GLU A 340 6.92 -34.45 37.63
CA GLU A 340 7.66 -33.72 38.66
C GLU A 340 7.51 -34.39 40.03
N PRO A 341 8.59 -34.42 40.84
CA PRO A 341 8.54 -34.99 42.17
C PRO A 341 7.49 -34.24 43.02
N PRO A 342 6.66 -34.95 43.82
CA PRO A 342 5.59 -34.33 44.56
C PRO A 342 6.12 -33.30 45.56
N LYS A 343 5.43 -32.17 45.68
CA LYS A 343 5.74 -31.18 46.72
C LYS A 343 5.33 -31.75 48.07
N TRP A 344 6.27 -31.77 49.00
CA TRP A 344 6.03 -32.25 50.36
C TRP A 344 5.37 -31.15 51.19
N LYS A 345 4.11 -31.35 51.57
CA LYS A 345 3.41 -30.45 52.52
C LYS A 345 3.53 -31.03 53.92
N ARG A 346 3.75 -30.15 54.91
CA ARG A 346 3.79 -30.54 56.33
C ARG A 346 2.41 -30.38 56.93
N GLY A 347 1.88 -31.46 57.51
CA GLY A 347 0.70 -31.46 58.37
C GLY A 347 1.07 -31.84 59.80
N ALA A 348 0.14 -31.63 60.72
CA ALA A 348 0.24 -32.12 62.10
C ALA A 348 -0.94 -33.04 62.38
N VAL A 349 -0.68 -34.28 62.82
CA VAL A 349 -1.73 -35.14 63.38
C VAL A 349 -1.60 -35.05 64.90
N PRO A 350 -2.64 -34.61 65.62
CA PRO A 350 -2.64 -34.67 67.07
C PRO A 350 -2.65 -36.15 67.50
N MET A 351 -1.55 -36.63 68.09
CA MET A 351 -1.50 -37.94 68.71
C MET A 351 -1.49 -37.80 70.23
N THR A 352 -2.44 -38.47 70.88
CA THR A 352 -2.52 -38.53 72.34
C THR A 352 -1.69 -39.71 72.85
N ILE A 353 -0.60 -39.40 73.56
CA ILE A 353 0.30 -40.42 74.11
C ILE A 353 -0.04 -40.57 75.59
N GLY A 354 -0.41 -41.79 75.99
CA GLY A 354 -0.67 -42.15 77.38
C GLY A 354 0.59 -42.67 78.07
N VAL A 355 1.06 -41.97 79.10
CA VAL A 355 2.17 -42.44 79.96
C VAL A 355 1.59 -42.97 81.26
N ILE A 356 1.82 -44.26 81.55
CA ILE A 356 1.31 -44.92 82.77
C ILE A 356 1.88 -44.20 84.00
N GLY A 357 1.00 -43.53 84.74
CA GLY A 357 1.31 -42.79 85.96
C GLY A 357 1.25 -41.25 85.88
N PHE A 358 1.13 -40.66 84.68
CA PHE A 358 1.16 -39.18 84.52
C PHE A 358 0.03 -38.55 83.66
N GLY A 359 -0.97 -39.32 83.23
CA GLY A 359 -2.06 -38.82 82.37
C GLY A 359 -1.66 -38.70 80.90
N SER A 360 -2.63 -38.45 80.01
CA SER A 360 -2.41 -38.35 78.57
C SER A 360 -2.20 -36.90 78.12
N PHE A 361 -1.23 -36.66 77.25
CA PHE A 361 -1.06 -35.36 76.59
C PHE A 361 -1.07 -35.55 75.06
N THR A 362 -1.60 -34.56 74.35
CA THR A 362 -1.69 -34.57 72.88
C THR A 362 -0.51 -33.81 72.31
N VAL A 363 0.25 -34.44 71.43
CA VAL A 363 1.37 -33.84 70.69
C VAL A 363 1.01 -33.82 69.22
N ASP A 364 1.10 -32.64 68.61
CA ASP A 364 0.99 -32.46 67.17
C ASP A 364 2.25 -33.01 66.50
N MET A 365 2.17 -34.23 65.99
CA MET A 365 3.28 -34.89 65.33
C MET A 365 3.38 -34.37 63.89
N PRO A 366 4.48 -33.68 63.52
CA PRO A 366 4.65 -33.20 62.15
C PRO A 366 4.90 -34.40 61.24
N PHE A 367 4.06 -34.56 60.22
CA PHE A 367 4.26 -35.54 59.16
C PHE A 367 4.28 -34.81 57.82
N ALA A 368 5.26 -35.16 56.99
CA ALA A 368 5.32 -34.68 55.62
C ALA A 368 4.57 -35.69 54.75
N TYR A 369 3.59 -35.22 53.97
CA TYR A 369 2.89 -36.05 53.00
C TYR A 369 3.09 -35.47 51.59
N PRO A 370 3.26 -36.33 50.59
CA PRO A 370 3.40 -35.88 49.22
C PRO A 370 2.05 -35.36 48.73
N VAL A 371 2.01 -34.13 48.22
CA VAL A 371 0.87 -33.61 47.46
C VAL A 371 1.30 -33.47 46.02
N LYS A 372 0.67 -34.26 45.16
CA LYS A 372 0.86 -34.17 43.72
C LYS A 372 -0.21 -33.24 43.18
N GLU A 373 0.19 -32.04 42.76
CA GLU A 373 -0.71 -31.06 42.15
C GLU A 373 -0.94 -31.51 40.70
N PHE A 374 -2.13 -32.04 40.40
CA PHE A 374 -2.53 -32.33 39.02
C PHE A 374 -2.98 -31.02 38.37
N PRO A 375 -2.53 -30.70 37.14
CA PRO A 375 -3.01 -29.50 36.45
C PRO A 375 -4.54 -29.57 36.30
N SER A 376 -5.23 -28.50 36.68
CA SER A 376 -6.71 -28.43 36.71
C SER A 376 -7.34 -28.68 35.35
N ASP A 377 -6.64 -28.26 34.29
CA ASP A 377 -7.16 -28.19 32.92
C ASP A 377 -6.64 -29.33 32.04
N PHE A 378 -5.88 -30.27 32.61
CA PHE A 378 -5.22 -31.34 31.86
C PHE A 378 -6.19 -32.19 31.02
N PHE A 379 -7.32 -32.60 31.62
CA PHE A 379 -8.30 -33.45 30.93
C PHE A 379 -9.18 -32.65 29.96
N SER A 380 -9.47 -31.38 30.26
CA SER A 380 -10.21 -30.50 29.34
C SER A 380 -9.37 -30.20 28.08
N ASN A 381 -8.08 -29.93 28.24
CA ASN A 381 -7.17 -29.66 27.13
C ASN A 381 -7.05 -30.88 26.19
N GLN A 382 -7.01 -32.09 26.73
CA GLN A 382 -7.01 -33.31 25.91
C GLN A 382 -8.30 -33.52 25.14
N GLN A 383 -9.45 -33.27 25.78
CA GLN A 383 -10.75 -33.40 25.12
C GLN A 383 -10.90 -32.36 23.99
N GLU A 384 -10.49 -31.12 24.24
CA GLU A 384 -10.45 -30.06 23.23
C GLU A 384 -9.52 -30.43 22.08
N PHE A 385 -8.33 -30.98 22.37
CA PHE A 385 -7.37 -31.38 21.36
C PHE A 385 -7.88 -32.52 20.48
N ILE A 386 -8.54 -33.54 21.03
CA ILE A 386 -9.16 -34.61 20.24
C ILE A 386 -10.28 -34.05 19.36
N SER A 387 -11.08 -33.11 19.87
CA SER A 387 -12.12 -32.45 19.07
C SER A 387 -11.53 -31.68 17.89
N ARG A 388 -10.47 -30.90 18.13
CA ARG A 388 -9.71 -30.19 17.10
C ARG A 388 -9.10 -31.16 16.09
N ALA A 389 -8.52 -32.26 16.55
CA ALA A 389 -7.93 -33.28 15.68
C ALA A 389 -8.97 -33.90 14.74
N LEU A 390 -10.18 -34.19 15.22
CA LEU A 390 -11.26 -34.70 14.37
C LEU A 390 -11.71 -33.66 13.32
N GLU A 391 -11.71 -32.38 13.67
CA GLU A 391 -11.96 -31.29 12.72
C GLU A 391 -10.87 -31.21 11.64
N ILE A 392 -9.59 -31.27 12.04
CA ILE A 392 -8.44 -31.32 11.13
C ILE A 392 -8.59 -32.49 10.16
N LYS A 393 -8.93 -33.69 10.66
CA LYS A 393 -9.14 -34.86 9.80
C LYS A 393 -10.16 -34.61 8.70
N ALA A 394 -11.32 -34.03 9.04
CA ALA A 394 -12.36 -33.74 8.05
C ALA A 394 -11.87 -32.75 6.98
N LYS A 395 -11.18 -31.68 7.39
CA LYS A 395 -10.65 -30.66 6.49
C LYS A 395 -9.53 -31.19 5.59
N LEU A 396 -8.63 -32.00 6.16
CA LEU A 396 -7.57 -32.67 5.41
C LEU A 396 -8.12 -33.68 4.39
N GLN A 397 -9.22 -34.36 4.71
CA GLN A 397 -9.90 -35.23 3.73
C GLN A 397 -10.41 -34.42 2.53
N ASP A 398 -11.02 -33.27 2.77
CA ASP A 398 -11.47 -32.39 1.68
C ASP A 398 -10.31 -31.93 0.78
N LEU A 399 -9.14 -31.63 1.35
CA LEU A 399 -7.95 -31.25 0.57
C LEU A 399 -7.44 -32.38 -0.33
N THR A 400 -7.56 -33.64 0.09
CA THR A 400 -7.17 -34.78 -0.76
C THR A 400 -8.00 -34.91 -2.03
N GLU A 401 -9.19 -34.30 -2.09
CA GLU A 401 -10.02 -34.28 -3.29
C GLU A 401 -9.59 -33.18 -4.30
N VAL A 402 -8.97 -32.10 -3.81
CA VAL A 402 -8.62 -30.93 -4.62
C VAL A 402 -7.18 -30.97 -5.12
N LEU A 403 -6.24 -31.47 -4.31
CA LEU A 403 -4.81 -31.55 -4.68
C LEU A 403 -4.53 -32.27 -6.01
N PRO A 404 -5.20 -33.40 -6.36
CA PRO A 404 -5.04 -34.02 -7.67
C PRO A 404 -5.47 -33.12 -8.84
N SER A 405 -6.51 -32.29 -8.64
CA SER A 405 -7.00 -31.36 -9.67
C SER A 405 -6.05 -30.16 -9.84
N LEU A 406 -5.42 -29.71 -8.74
CA LEU A 406 -4.34 -28.71 -8.81
C LEU A 406 -3.11 -29.26 -9.55
N LEU A 407 -2.75 -30.53 -9.33
CA LEU A 407 -1.70 -31.19 -10.11
C LEU A 407 -2.08 -31.33 -11.59
N ALA A 408 -3.32 -31.71 -11.88
CA ALA A 408 -3.81 -31.81 -13.25
C ALA A 408 -3.75 -30.45 -13.95
N LEU A 409 -4.17 -29.37 -13.28
CA LEU A 409 -4.04 -28.00 -13.78
C LEU A 409 -2.60 -27.67 -14.13
N VAL A 410 -1.65 -27.97 -13.24
CA VAL A 410 -0.24 -27.70 -13.48
C VAL A 410 0.30 -28.53 -14.65
N GLY A 411 -0.16 -29.78 -14.81
CA GLY A 411 0.14 -30.61 -15.97
C GLY A 411 -0.39 -30.05 -17.29
N GLU A 412 -1.57 -29.44 -17.28
CA GLU A 412 -2.14 -28.76 -18.46
C GLU A 412 -1.34 -27.50 -18.83
N ILE A 413 -0.84 -26.78 -17.82
CA ILE A 413 0.02 -25.60 -17.99
C ILE A 413 1.40 -26.02 -18.54
N SER A 414 2.09 -26.95 -17.88
CA SER A 414 3.44 -27.37 -18.28
C SER A 414 3.80 -28.75 -17.73
N GLU A 415 4.20 -29.66 -18.63
CA GLU A 415 4.67 -31.00 -18.26
C GLU A 415 5.98 -30.95 -17.44
N ASP A 416 6.87 -30.02 -17.76
CA ASP A 416 8.12 -29.81 -17.01
C ASP A 416 7.84 -29.28 -15.60
N LEU A 417 6.86 -28.37 -15.46
CA LEU A 417 6.44 -27.86 -14.15
C LEU A 417 5.78 -28.97 -13.31
N LEU A 418 4.93 -29.79 -13.94
CA LEU A 418 4.32 -30.94 -13.29
C LEU A 418 5.36 -31.88 -12.70
N MET A 419 6.41 -32.23 -13.46
CA MET A 419 7.47 -33.11 -12.94
C MET A 419 8.17 -32.54 -11.71
N LEU A 420 8.37 -31.20 -11.66
CA LEU A 420 8.99 -30.52 -10.52
C LEU A 420 8.08 -30.55 -9.28
N ILE A 421 6.80 -30.23 -9.44
CA ILE A 421 5.90 -30.08 -8.29
C ILE A 421 5.26 -31.40 -7.83
N GLN A 422 5.15 -32.40 -8.72
CA GLN A 422 4.42 -33.64 -8.44
C GLN A 422 5.00 -34.38 -7.26
N VAL A 423 6.33 -34.45 -7.15
CA VAL A 423 7.01 -35.10 -6.02
C VAL A 423 6.60 -34.47 -4.69
N HIS A 424 6.63 -33.15 -4.61
CA HIS A 424 6.28 -32.41 -3.39
C HIS A 424 4.80 -32.51 -3.04
N VAL A 425 3.90 -32.50 -4.04
CA VAL A 425 2.48 -32.70 -3.78
C VAL A 425 2.18 -34.14 -3.35
N GLU A 426 2.88 -35.13 -3.89
CA GLU A 426 2.78 -36.52 -3.44
C GLU A 426 3.29 -36.69 -2.00
N GLU A 427 4.39 -36.02 -1.63
CA GLU A 427 4.88 -35.96 -0.25
C GLU A 427 3.87 -35.33 0.70
N MET A 428 3.27 -34.20 0.28
CA MET A 428 2.21 -33.52 1.02
C MET A 428 0.99 -34.42 1.22
N LEU A 429 0.53 -35.10 0.17
CA LEU A 429 -0.57 -36.07 0.25
C LEU A 429 -0.24 -37.22 1.21
N GLY A 430 1.00 -37.70 1.19
CA GLY A 430 1.48 -38.71 2.13
C GLY A 430 1.42 -38.24 3.59
N SER A 431 1.85 -37.00 3.87
CA SER A 431 1.74 -36.38 5.20
C SER A 431 0.29 -36.22 5.65
N ILE A 432 -0.58 -35.77 4.75
CA ILE A 432 -2.02 -35.65 4.99
C ILE A 432 -2.62 -37.02 5.36
N GLN A 433 -2.31 -38.07 4.61
CA GLN A 433 -2.81 -39.42 4.87
C GLN A 433 -2.35 -39.96 6.23
N ARG A 434 -1.06 -39.79 6.57
CA ARG A 434 -0.53 -40.20 7.88
C ARG A 434 -1.22 -39.48 9.04
N MET A 435 -1.53 -38.19 8.89
CA MET A 435 -2.33 -37.47 9.90
C MET A 435 -3.75 -38.03 10.02
N ILE A 436 -4.45 -38.23 8.90
CA ILE A 436 -5.81 -38.79 8.88
C ILE A 436 -5.86 -40.15 9.58
N GLU A 437 -4.87 -41.02 9.33
CA GLU A 437 -4.72 -42.33 9.95
C GLU A 437 -4.41 -42.25 11.45
N ALA A 438 -3.48 -41.38 11.85
CA ALA A 438 -3.13 -41.16 13.25
C ALA A 438 -4.33 -40.67 14.06
N ILE A 439 -5.06 -39.67 13.53
CA ILE A 439 -6.28 -39.13 14.16
C ILE A 439 -7.35 -40.23 14.26
N GLY A 440 -7.54 -41.02 13.20
CA GLY A 440 -8.50 -42.13 13.19
C GLY A 440 -8.19 -43.21 14.23
N SER A 441 -6.91 -43.56 14.36
CA SER A 441 -6.43 -44.58 15.31
C SER A 441 -6.57 -44.10 16.75
N ALA A 442 -6.14 -42.87 17.03
CA ALA A 442 -6.25 -42.26 18.36
C ALA A 442 -7.71 -42.13 18.82
N ALA A 443 -8.61 -41.68 17.94
CA ALA A 443 -10.04 -41.58 18.26
C ALA A 443 -10.66 -42.96 18.58
N LEU A 444 -10.27 -44.00 17.85
CA LEU A 444 -10.73 -45.36 18.08
C LEU A 444 -10.23 -45.91 19.42
N ASP A 445 -8.98 -45.67 19.77
CA ASP A 445 -8.38 -46.19 21.00
C ASP A 445 -8.88 -45.45 22.25
N VAL A 446 -9.06 -44.13 22.17
CA VAL A 446 -9.75 -43.36 23.21
C VAL A 446 -11.20 -43.84 23.37
N GLY A 447 -11.93 -44.05 22.26
CA GLY A 447 -13.31 -44.55 22.28
C GLY A 447 -13.47 -45.95 22.88
N LYS A 448 -12.58 -46.90 22.55
CA LYS A 448 -12.57 -48.25 23.13
C LYS A 448 -12.37 -48.23 24.65
N ASN A 449 -11.55 -47.30 25.15
CA ASN A 449 -11.24 -47.20 26.57
C ASN A 449 -12.35 -46.53 27.39
N LEU A 450 -13.21 -45.72 26.75
CA LEU A 450 -14.45 -45.19 27.34
C LEU A 450 -15.51 -46.30 27.54
N VAL A 451 -15.73 -47.15 26.54
CA VAL A 451 -16.77 -48.21 26.55
C VAL A 451 -16.43 -49.33 27.55
N LYS A 452 -15.14 -49.57 27.83
CA LYS A 452 -14.69 -50.56 28.82
C LYS A 452 -14.90 -50.15 30.29
N GLY A 453 -15.50 -48.98 30.57
CA GLY A 453 -15.85 -48.56 31.94
C GLY A 453 -14.65 -48.27 32.85
N SER A 454 -13.47 -47.99 32.28
CA SER A 454 -12.18 -48.00 32.99
C SER A 454 -11.69 -46.62 33.44
N PHE A 455 -12.59 -45.72 33.85
CA PHE A 455 -12.15 -44.50 34.55
C PHE A 455 -11.65 -44.76 35.98
N THR A 456 -11.78 -46.00 36.47
CA THR A 456 -11.39 -46.40 37.84
C THR A 456 -10.00 -47.05 37.95
N ASN A 457 -9.30 -47.35 36.84
CA ASN A 457 -7.96 -47.95 36.85
C ASN A 457 -6.89 -46.99 36.30
N ASN A 458 -5.84 -46.73 37.09
CA ASN A 458 -4.75 -45.81 36.73
C ASN A 458 -4.03 -46.17 35.41
N LEU A 459 -3.92 -47.44 35.01
CA LEU A 459 -3.19 -47.84 33.79
C LEU A 459 -3.88 -47.40 32.49
N SER A 460 -5.21 -47.50 32.39
CA SER A 460 -5.95 -47.11 31.16
C SER A 460 -5.98 -45.61 30.94
N GLN A 461 -5.79 -44.81 31.99
CA GLN A 461 -5.61 -43.35 31.87
C GLN A 461 -4.25 -43.03 31.24
N HIS A 462 -3.17 -43.74 31.60
CA HIS A 462 -1.84 -43.50 31.04
C HIS A 462 -1.76 -43.86 29.55
N GLU A 463 -2.39 -44.95 29.11
CA GLU A 463 -2.40 -45.36 27.70
C GLU A 463 -3.16 -44.36 26.79
N ASN A 464 -4.29 -43.83 27.25
CA ASN A 464 -5.03 -42.78 26.53
C ASN A 464 -4.21 -41.49 26.41
N ILE A 465 -3.51 -41.10 27.47
CA ILE A 465 -2.68 -39.88 27.49
C ILE A 465 -1.49 -40.03 26.53
N LEU A 466 -0.80 -41.17 26.53
CA LEU A 466 0.29 -41.44 25.59
C LEU A 466 -0.20 -41.40 24.14
N THR A 467 -1.38 -41.98 23.87
CA THR A 467 -2.02 -41.92 22.54
C THR A 467 -2.28 -40.47 22.10
N VAL A 468 -2.72 -39.60 23.02
CA VAL A 468 -2.95 -38.17 22.73
C VAL A 468 -1.64 -37.42 22.49
N ILE A 469 -0.59 -37.73 23.26
CA ILE A 469 0.74 -37.12 23.06
C ILE A 469 1.35 -37.56 21.74
N ASP A 470 1.28 -38.86 21.41
CA ASP A 470 1.79 -39.38 20.14
C ASP A 470 1.02 -38.79 18.95
N LEU A 471 -0.29 -38.59 19.09
CA LEU A 471 -1.10 -37.88 18.10
C LEU A 471 -0.64 -36.42 17.94
N ALA A 472 -0.40 -35.70 19.04
CA ALA A 472 0.08 -34.32 19.01
C ALA A 472 1.43 -34.18 18.33
N VAL A 473 2.37 -35.07 18.64
CA VAL A 473 3.69 -35.13 17.98
C VAL A 473 3.55 -35.42 16.49
N THR A 474 2.64 -36.34 16.12
CA THR A 474 2.39 -36.68 14.71
C THR A 474 1.80 -35.51 13.94
N ILE A 475 0.80 -34.82 14.51
CA ILE A 475 0.19 -33.64 13.88
C ILE A 475 1.23 -32.53 13.70
N GLU A 476 2.06 -32.26 14.71
CA GLU A 476 3.13 -31.25 14.63
C GLU A 476 4.16 -31.59 13.54
N GLN A 477 4.66 -32.83 13.52
CA GLN A 477 5.65 -33.28 12.55
C GLN A 477 5.11 -33.24 11.12
N GLU A 478 3.92 -33.79 10.88
CA GLU A 478 3.35 -33.84 9.53
C GLU A 478 2.87 -32.47 9.06
N SER A 479 2.45 -31.57 9.96
CA SER A 479 2.19 -30.17 9.61
C SER A 479 3.46 -29.47 9.13
N SER A 480 4.60 -29.72 9.79
CA SER A 480 5.90 -29.20 9.35
C SER A 480 6.32 -29.79 8.00
N ASN A 481 6.08 -31.09 7.75
CA ASN A 481 6.37 -31.73 6.47
C ASN A 481 5.54 -31.11 5.32
N ILE A 482 4.25 -30.81 5.56
CA ILE A 482 3.40 -30.11 4.59
C ILE A 482 3.97 -28.72 4.28
N GLN A 483 4.37 -27.97 5.32
CA GLN A 483 4.99 -26.64 5.14
C GLN A 483 6.29 -26.72 4.34
N ASN A 484 7.14 -27.71 4.60
CA ASN A 484 8.38 -27.91 3.86
C ASN A 484 8.11 -28.28 2.39
N SER A 485 7.12 -29.14 2.13
CA SER A 485 6.73 -29.51 0.76
C SER A 485 6.21 -28.30 -0.02
N TYR A 486 5.40 -27.45 0.65
CA TYR A 486 4.94 -26.19 0.07
C TYR A 486 6.10 -25.24 -0.25
N GLN A 487 7.07 -25.09 0.65
CA GLN A 487 8.23 -24.25 0.41
C GLN A 487 9.11 -24.80 -0.72
N ALA A 488 9.30 -26.12 -0.80
CA ALA A 488 10.08 -26.75 -1.86
C ALA A 488 9.43 -26.59 -3.25
N ILE A 489 8.09 -26.59 -3.33
CA ILE A 489 7.36 -26.22 -4.56
C ILE A 489 7.72 -24.79 -4.98
N ILE A 490 7.75 -23.83 -4.06
CA ILE A 490 8.15 -22.46 -4.38
C ILE A 490 9.60 -22.42 -4.86
N ASP A 491 10.50 -23.10 -4.15
CA ASP A 491 11.94 -23.04 -4.42
C ASP A 491 12.32 -23.70 -5.75
N ASP A 492 11.75 -24.86 -6.07
CA ASP A 492 12.07 -25.64 -7.27
C ASP A 492 11.41 -25.08 -8.55
N THR A 493 10.39 -24.23 -8.40
CA THR A 493 9.71 -23.61 -9.55
C THR A 493 10.33 -22.30 -10.00
N ASN A 494 11.35 -21.80 -9.29
CA ASN A 494 12.02 -20.53 -9.56
C ASN A 494 12.60 -20.39 -10.99
N ASP A 495 12.99 -21.48 -11.66
CA ASP A 495 13.52 -21.42 -13.04
C ASP A 495 12.41 -21.40 -14.12
N PHE A 496 11.25 -22.00 -13.83
CA PHE A 496 10.06 -21.90 -14.69
C PHE A 496 9.53 -20.46 -14.75
N VAL A 497 9.93 -19.62 -13.79
CA VAL A 497 9.68 -18.18 -13.74
C VAL A 497 10.31 -17.42 -14.92
N GLY A 498 11.07 -18.01 -15.85
CA GLY A 498 11.60 -17.27 -17.00
C GLY A 498 10.52 -16.53 -17.82
N GLU A 499 9.61 -17.27 -18.47
CA GLU A 499 8.53 -16.66 -19.27
C GLU A 499 7.41 -16.07 -18.41
N PHE A 500 7.16 -16.63 -17.22
CA PHE A 500 6.23 -16.05 -16.23
C PHE A 500 6.77 -14.75 -15.63
N GLY A 501 8.09 -14.63 -15.50
CA GLY A 501 8.82 -13.47 -15.04
C GLY A 501 8.83 -12.38 -16.11
N ASP A 502 9.02 -12.74 -17.38
CA ASP A 502 8.80 -11.81 -18.50
C ASP A 502 7.36 -11.29 -18.54
N ALA A 503 6.37 -12.17 -18.29
CA ALA A 503 4.96 -11.77 -18.18
C ALA A 503 4.67 -10.90 -16.93
N ALA A 504 5.33 -11.19 -15.81
CA ALA A 504 5.25 -10.38 -14.59
C ALA A 504 5.95 -9.01 -14.76
N HIS A 505 7.05 -8.94 -15.52
CA HIS A 505 7.66 -7.67 -15.92
C HIS A 505 6.71 -6.91 -16.84
N ALA A 506 6.17 -7.56 -17.89
CA ALA A 506 5.19 -6.97 -18.81
C ALA A 506 3.93 -6.42 -18.13
N HIS A 507 3.57 -6.99 -16.97
CA HIS A 507 2.49 -6.50 -16.12
C HIS A 507 2.74 -5.10 -15.55
N GLY A 508 4.00 -4.76 -15.22
CA GLY A 508 4.34 -3.50 -14.56
C GLY A 508 4.09 -2.25 -15.41
N MET A 509 3.71 -1.15 -14.75
CA MET A 509 3.39 0.13 -15.41
C MET A 509 4.54 0.72 -16.24
N GLU A 510 5.80 0.46 -15.88
CA GLU A 510 6.97 0.92 -16.63
C GLU A 510 6.96 0.43 -18.08
N HIS A 511 6.56 -0.83 -18.31
CA HIS A 511 6.49 -1.40 -19.65
C HIS A 511 5.32 -0.84 -20.45
N VAL A 512 4.18 -0.56 -19.80
CA VAL A 512 3.04 0.12 -20.42
C VAL A 512 3.43 1.52 -20.89
N VAL A 513 4.02 2.31 -19.99
CA VAL A 513 4.45 3.69 -20.25
C VAL A 513 5.45 3.73 -21.41
N ASN A 514 6.46 2.84 -21.40
CA ASN A 514 7.44 2.78 -22.49
C ASN A 514 6.84 2.27 -23.81
N SER A 515 5.86 1.37 -23.78
CA SER A 515 5.19 0.88 -25.00
C SER A 515 4.24 1.92 -25.63
N LEU A 516 3.67 2.81 -24.81
CA LEU A 516 2.90 3.96 -25.27
C LEU A 516 3.77 5.07 -25.87
N ASN A 517 5.07 5.08 -25.61
CA ASN A 517 5.96 6.12 -26.11
C ASN A 517 6.13 6.01 -27.62
N GLN A 518 5.56 6.97 -28.35
CA GLN A 518 5.66 7.03 -29.81
C GLN A 518 6.75 8.01 -30.29
N VAL A 519 7.47 8.67 -29.38
CA VAL A 519 8.46 9.69 -29.72
C VAL A 519 9.87 9.11 -29.73
N GLU A 520 10.50 9.13 -30.89
CA GLU A 520 11.89 8.68 -31.07
C GLU A 520 12.86 9.48 -30.20
N GLY A 521 13.87 8.80 -29.65
CA GLY A 521 14.86 9.44 -28.77
C GLY A 521 14.31 9.81 -27.38
N ARG A 522 13.18 9.22 -26.98
CA ARG A 522 12.61 9.28 -25.62
C ARG A 522 12.47 7.87 -25.05
N ARG A 523 12.63 7.73 -23.74
CA ARG A 523 12.21 6.56 -22.95
C ARG A 523 11.91 7.03 -21.53
N TYR A 524 11.24 6.20 -20.75
CA TYR A 524 10.97 6.46 -19.35
C TYR A 524 11.73 5.45 -18.49
N GLU A 525 12.29 5.91 -17.39
CA GLU A 525 12.94 5.07 -16.39
C GLU A 525 12.34 5.45 -15.04
N GLY A 526 11.50 4.57 -14.52
CA GLY A 526 10.49 4.98 -13.54
C GLY A 526 9.67 6.18 -14.05
N SER A 527 9.49 7.20 -13.19
CA SER A 527 8.71 8.38 -13.55
C SER A 527 9.52 9.49 -14.24
N ASP A 528 10.80 9.26 -14.53
CA ASP A 528 11.68 10.24 -15.16
C ASP A 528 11.73 10.05 -16.69
N LEU A 529 11.66 11.16 -17.41
CA LEU A 529 11.83 11.24 -18.85
C LEU A 529 13.34 11.23 -19.21
N ILE A 530 13.76 10.21 -19.95
CA ILE A 530 15.11 10.10 -20.50
C ILE A 530 15.08 10.47 -21.98
N ARG A 531 15.93 11.42 -22.38
CA ARG A 531 16.21 11.73 -23.78
C ARG A 531 17.50 11.05 -24.20
N TYR A 532 17.50 10.40 -25.35
CA TYR A 532 18.71 9.81 -25.89
C TYR A 532 18.91 10.16 -27.37
N LYS A 533 20.18 10.19 -27.77
CA LYS A 533 20.60 10.42 -29.16
C LYS A 533 21.76 9.50 -29.49
N ASN A 534 21.67 8.81 -30.62
CA ASN A 534 22.77 8.00 -31.13
C ASN A 534 23.78 8.91 -31.83
N ALA A 535 25.03 8.87 -31.37
CA ALA A 535 26.13 9.54 -32.02
C ALA A 535 26.53 8.80 -33.31
N THR A 536 27.18 9.52 -34.22
CA THR A 536 27.66 9.00 -35.51
C THR A 536 28.67 7.84 -35.40
N ASP A 537 29.26 7.63 -34.22
CA ASP A 537 30.20 6.54 -33.93
C ASP A 537 29.53 5.32 -33.28
N GLY A 538 28.20 5.31 -33.17
CA GLY A 538 27.41 4.21 -32.60
C GLY A 538 27.25 4.27 -31.08
N ARG A 539 27.78 5.28 -30.39
CA ARG A 539 27.55 5.47 -28.95
C ARG A 539 26.24 6.22 -28.71
N THR A 540 25.44 5.78 -27.74
CA THR A 540 24.23 6.50 -27.32
C THR A 540 24.57 7.47 -26.20
N ILE A 541 24.17 8.73 -26.35
CA ILE A 541 24.21 9.72 -25.27
C ILE A 541 22.81 9.79 -24.67
N GLU A 542 22.71 9.60 -23.36
CA GLU A 542 21.45 9.67 -22.62
C GLU A 542 21.49 10.80 -21.59
N VAL A 543 20.38 11.51 -21.44
CA VAL A 543 20.19 12.55 -20.45
C VAL A 543 18.86 12.31 -19.74
N ASN A 544 18.90 12.17 -18.41
CA ASN A 544 17.71 12.24 -17.59
C ASN A 544 17.24 13.70 -17.56
N LEU A 545 16.24 14.01 -18.40
CA LEU A 545 15.76 15.36 -18.60
C LEU A 545 14.99 15.86 -17.37
N SER A 546 14.17 15.01 -16.76
CA SER A 546 13.44 15.32 -15.53
C SER A 546 14.38 15.75 -14.41
N SER A 547 15.46 14.99 -14.18
CA SER A 547 16.45 15.32 -13.16
C SER A 547 17.21 16.61 -13.49
N ALA A 548 17.52 16.86 -14.77
CA ALA A 548 18.20 18.09 -15.16
C ALA A 548 17.33 19.34 -14.94
N VAL A 549 16.04 19.26 -15.27
CA VAL A 549 15.05 20.33 -15.00
C VAL A 549 14.93 20.57 -13.50
N ARG A 550 14.80 19.51 -12.68
CA ARG A 550 14.77 19.64 -11.20
C ARG A 550 16.01 20.33 -10.65
N ILE A 551 17.21 19.91 -11.08
CA ILE A 551 18.48 20.52 -10.65
C ILE A 551 18.52 22.01 -11.05
N TYR A 552 18.03 22.34 -12.24
CA TYR A 552 17.98 23.72 -12.72
C TYR A 552 17.06 24.59 -11.87
N GLN A 553 15.82 24.16 -11.66
CA GLN A 553 14.82 24.90 -10.88
C GLN A 553 15.25 25.06 -9.41
N LEU A 554 15.58 23.95 -8.73
CA LEU A 554 16.07 23.99 -7.34
C LEU A 554 17.33 24.83 -7.18
N GLY A 555 18.24 24.77 -8.17
CA GLY A 555 19.44 25.58 -8.19
C GLY A 555 19.13 27.08 -8.25
N LEU A 556 18.20 27.47 -9.12
CA LEU A 556 17.78 28.87 -9.25
C LEU A 556 17.07 29.37 -7.98
N ASP A 557 16.20 28.56 -7.39
CA ASP A 557 15.47 28.94 -6.17
C ASP A 557 16.43 29.15 -5.01
N LYS A 558 17.44 28.28 -4.86
CA LYS A 558 18.52 28.48 -3.88
C LYS A 558 19.37 29.71 -4.17
N CYS A 559 19.51 30.14 -5.43
CA CYS A 559 20.16 31.40 -5.76
C CYS A 559 19.29 32.61 -5.39
N MET A 560 17.97 32.52 -5.61
CA MET A 560 17.01 33.57 -5.22
C MET A 560 16.94 33.74 -3.70
N GLU A 561 16.82 32.65 -2.94
CA GLU A 561 16.86 32.68 -1.46
C GLU A 561 18.14 33.35 -0.94
N LYS A 562 19.30 33.01 -1.52
CA LYS A 562 20.59 33.64 -1.16
C LYS A 562 20.63 35.13 -1.49
N GLU A 563 20.06 35.53 -2.63
CA GLU A 563 20.01 36.92 -3.06
C GLU A 563 19.09 37.77 -2.16
N GLU A 564 17.95 37.23 -1.75
CA GLU A 564 17.05 37.85 -0.77
C GLU A 564 17.70 38.00 0.60
N ALA A 565 18.37 36.95 1.07
CA ALA A 565 19.12 36.98 2.32
C ALA A 565 20.26 38.01 2.27
N LEU A 566 21.01 38.07 1.16
CA LEU A 566 22.09 39.03 0.93
C LEU A 566 21.59 40.47 0.89
N THR A 567 20.45 40.70 0.23
CA THR A 567 19.77 42.01 0.18
C THR A 567 19.30 42.44 1.57
N SER A 568 18.71 41.51 2.32
CA SER A 568 18.28 41.75 3.70
C SER A 568 19.46 42.07 4.63
N TRP A 569 20.56 41.35 4.51
CA TRP A 569 21.78 41.60 5.28
C TRP A 569 22.37 42.99 4.99
N ARG A 570 22.40 43.40 3.72
CA ARG A 570 22.84 44.76 3.35
C ARG A 570 21.92 45.83 3.91
N ARG A 571 20.61 45.66 3.81
CA ARG A 571 19.65 46.60 4.41
C ARG A 571 19.91 46.76 5.92
N LEU A 572 20.07 45.66 6.65
CA LEU A 572 20.38 45.69 8.08
C LEU A 572 21.69 46.43 8.38
N TYR A 573 22.75 46.19 7.59
CA TYR A 573 24.01 46.93 7.76
C TYR A 573 23.83 48.44 7.65
N TYR A 574 23.13 48.91 6.61
CA TYR A 574 22.92 50.35 6.43
C TYR A 574 22.03 50.94 7.53
N THR A 575 20.93 50.28 7.89
CA THR A 575 20.00 50.79 8.90
C THR A 575 20.59 50.77 10.32
N GLU A 576 21.23 49.67 10.73
CA GLU A 576 21.67 49.48 12.12
C GLU A 576 23.04 50.11 12.40
N TYR A 577 23.89 50.29 11.39
CA TYR A 577 25.24 50.86 11.58
C TYR A 577 25.40 52.23 10.95
N VAL A 578 25.13 52.36 9.65
CA VAL A 578 25.44 53.61 8.92
C VAL A 578 24.46 54.72 9.33
N ASP A 579 23.16 54.45 9.25
CA ASP A 579 22.11 55.41 9.54
C ASP A 579 22.04 55.73 11.04
N ASP A 580 22.18 54.73 11.92
CA ASP A 580 22.22 54.94 13.37
C ASP A 580 23.43 55.80 13.79
N LEU A 581 24.61 55.58 13.19
CA LEU A 581 25.78 56.41 13.48
C LEU A 581 25.55 57.87 13.07
N GLU A 582 25.04 58.12 11.86
CA GLU A 582 24.77 59.48 11.41
C GLU A 582 23.66 60.12 12.25
N PHE A 583 22.62 59.37 12.63
CA PHE A 583 21.57 59.84 13.54
C PHE A 583 22.15 60.25 14.90
N ARG A 584 22.99 59.41 15.52
CA ARG A 584 23.67 59.73 16.79
C ARG A 584 24.57 60.94 16.67
N LYS A 585 25.34 61.04 15.57
CA LYS A 585 26.20 62.20 15.29
C LYS A 585 25.39 63.48 15.16
N GLN A 586 24.29 63.47 14.42
CA GLN A 586 23.39 64.62 14.30
C GLN A 586 22.80 65.03 15.66
N ARG A 587 22.43 64.05 16.50
CA ARG A 587 21.96 64.34 17.88
C ARG A 587 23.02 65.02 18.72
N VAL A 588 24.27 64.56 18.67
CA VAL A 588 25.39 65.18 19.40
C VAL A 588 25.67 66.59 18.87
N MET A 589 25.74 66.77 17.55
CA MET A 589 25.97 68.08 16.93
C MET A 589 24.87 69.08 17.28
N ASN A 590 23.60 68.64 17.28
CA ASN A 590 22.48 69.46 17.71
C ASN A 590 22.61 69.86 19.18
N ALA A 591 23.01 68.94 20.07
CA ALA A 591 23.24 69.26 21.47
C ALA A 591 24.39 70.28 21.67
N ILE A 592 25.48 70.13 20.90
CA ILE A 592 26.60 71.08 20.88
C ILE A 592 26.12 72.47 20.45
N HIS A 593 25.44 72.56 19.30
CA HIS A 593 24.92 73.83 18.79
C HIS A 593 23.97 74.50 19.79
N GLN A 594 23.10 73.73 20.45
CA GLN A 594 22.20 74.25 21.48
C GLN A 594 22.97 74.84 22.67
N MET A 595 24.07 74.21 23.06
CA MET A 595 24.92 74.68 24.16
C MET A 595 25.71 75.94 23.81
N GLU A 596 26.27 76.00 22.61
CA GLU A 596 27.04 77.16 22.14
C GLU A 596 26.16 78.38 21.85
N ALA A 597 24.96 78.16 21.32
CA ALA A 597 23.99 79.23 21.06
C ALA A 597 23.37 79.79 22.36
N ASN A 598 23.33 79.01 23.44
CA ASN A 598 22.72 79.40 24.71
C ASN A 598 23.65 79.27 25.94
N PRO A 599 24.83 79.94 25.99
CA PRO A 599 25.85 79.72 27.03
C PRO A 599 25.35 79.88 28.48
N ARG A 600 24.36 80.76 28.71
CA ARG A 600 23.82 81.01 30.05
C ARG A 600 23.02 79.84 30.60
N ASN A 601 22.30 79.10 29.74
CA ASN A 601 21.45 77.99 30.16
C ASN A 601 22.30 76.79 30.62
N TYR A 602 23.55 76.71 30.17
CA TYR A 602 24.49 75.63 30.47
C TYR A 602 25.59 76.03 31.46
N SER A 603 25.48 77.20 32.11
CA SER A 603 26.44 77.68 33.10
C SER A 603 26.60 76.73 34.30
N HIS A 604 25.55 75.97 34.62
CA HIS A 604 25.50 74.97 35.68
C HIS A 604 26.45 73.77 35.46
N LEU A 605 26.94 73.55 34.24
CA LEU A 605 27.87 72.47 33.91
C LEU A 605 29.34 72.82 34.20
N LEU A 606 29.64 74.08 34.50
CA LEU A 606 31.00 74.53 34.78
C LEU A 606 31.29 74.49 36.28
N PRO A 607 32.52 74.13 36.71
CA PRO A 607 32.90 73.99 38.11
C PRO A 607 33.14 75.35 38.81
N VAL A 608 32.48 76.42 38.37
CA VAL A 608 32.66 77.79 38.87
C VAL A 608 31.33 78.31 39.43
N SER A 609 31.35 78.92 40.61
CA SER A 609 30.16 79.50 41.24
C SER A 609 29.49 80.51 40.29
N SER A 610 28.21 80.28 39.98
CA SER A 610 27.41 81.12 39.07
C SER A 610 27.19 82.56 39.57
N SER A 611 27.56 82.86 40.82
CA SER A 611 27.41 84.19 41.43
C SER A 611 28.41 85.22 40.94
N ASP A 612 29.62 84.82 40.53
CA ASP A 612 30.74 85.76 40.36
C ASP A 612 31.34 85.77 38.94
N VAL A 613 30.89 84.87 38.06
CA VAL A 613 31.40 84.76 36.68
C VAL A 613 30.24 84.66 35.69
N LYS A 614 30.20 85.56 34.71
CA LYS A 614 29.21 85.55 33.62
C LYS A 614 29.77 84.77 32.43
N VAL A 615 29.20 83.60 32.14
CA VAL A 615 29.53 82.84 30.92
C VAL A 615 28.98 83.60 29.70
N THR A 616 29.88 84.15 28.88
CA THR A 616 29.52 84.92 27.68
C THR A 616 29.59 84.10 26.40
N LYS A 617 30.36 83.01 26.39
CA LYS A 617 30.51 82.09 25.26
C LYS A 617 30.87 80.70 25.78
N ILE A 618 30.28 79.66 25.19
CA ILE A 618 30.76 78.29 25.26
C ILE A 618 31.22 77.90 23.86
N ASN A 619 32.33 77.16 23.77
CA ASN A 619 32.84 76.60 22.53
C ASN A 619 33.20 75.14 22.81
N VAL A 620 32.58 74.21 22.10
CA VAL A 620 32.77 72.79 22.29
C VAL A 620 33.72 72.28 21.23
N HIS A 621 34.84 71.74 21.70
CA HIS A 621 35.81 71.08 20.84
C HIS A 621 35.63 69.57 20.97
N GLU A 622 34.69 69.03 20.19
CA GLU A 622 34.45 67.58 20.13
C GLU A 622 34.92 67.01 18.79
N PHE A 623 35.48 65.79 18.83
CA PHE A 623 35.86 65.05 17.64
C PHE A 623 35.12 63.72 17.60
N ILE A 624 34.01 63.69 16.84
CA ILE A 624 33.26 62.47 16.58
C ILE A 624 34.03 61.66 15.54
N ARG A 625 34.61 60.54 15.95
CA ARG A 625 35.31 59.63 15.04
C ARG A 625 34.32 59.11 13.98
N PRO A 626 34.69 59.11 12.69
CA PRO A 626 33.89 58.44 11.67
C PRO A 626 33.88 56.92 11.91
N LEU A 627 32.96 56.22 11.24
CA LEU A 627 33.01 54.76 11.16
C LEU A 627 34.39 54.34 10.62
N ASP A 628 34.98 53.31 11.21
CA ASP A 628 36.27 52.80 10.74
C ASP A 628 36.14 52.36 9.29
N PRO A 629 36.91 52.94 8.35
CA PRO A 629 36.88 52.52 6.94
C PRO A 629 37.09 51.02 6.78
N MET A 630 37.89 50.39 7.66
CA MET A 630 38.16 48.96 7.63
C MET A 630 36.88 48.13 7.87
N PHE A 631 35.93 48.63 8.66
CA PHE A 631 34.65 47.95 8.90
C PHE A 631 33.75 48.02 7.66
N GLN A 632 33.67 49.21 7.05
CA GLN A 632 32.90 49.42 5.82
C GLN A 632 33.49 48.64 4.64
N ASP A 633 34.81 48.69 4.46
CA ASP A 633 35.52 48.00 3.38
C ASP A 633 35.40 46.48 3.54
N SER A 634 35.43 45.96 4.77
CA SER A 634 35.25 44.53 5.05
C SER A 634 33.82 44.07 4.73
N PHE A 635 32.81 44.85 5.11
CA PHE A 635 31.42 44.56 4.81
C PHE A 635 31.17 44.57 3.29
N GLU A 636 31.53 45.66 2.61
CA GLU A 636 31.32 45.79 1.17
C GLU A 636 32.12 44.74 0.40
N GLY A 637 33.35 44.42 0.82
CA GLY A 637 34.15 43.34 0.25
C GLY A 637 33.45 41.97 0.36
N MET A 638 32.92 41.63 1.53
CA MET A 638 32.18 40.38 1.73
C MET A 638 30.85 40.35 0.97
N TYR A 639 30.12 41.47 0.93
CA TYR A 639 28.89 41.61 0.14
C TYR A 639 29.16 41.39 -1.36
N HIS A 640 30.20 42.04 -1.89
CA HIS A 640 30.60 41.88 -3.29
C HIS A 640 31.01 40.45 -3.61
N TYR A 641 31.82 39.82 -2.75
CA TYR A 641 32.21 38.43 -2.90
C TYR A 641 31.00 37.48 -2.95
N LEU A 642 30.09 37.58 -1.98
CA LEU A 642 28.90 36.72 -1.92
C LEU A 642 27.98 36.95 -3.12
N ARG A 643 27.83 38.20 -3.57
CA ARG A 643 27.07 38.52 -4.77
C ARG A 643 27.70 37.88 -6.02
N GLU A 644 29.01 37.97 -6.16
CA GLU A 644 29.74 37.36 -7.29
C GLU A 644 29.59 35.83 -7.28
N GLU A 645 29.66 35.19 -6.11
CA GLU A 645 29.45 33.75 -5.98
C GLU A 645 28.02 33.32 -6.36
N ILE A 646 27.00 34.11 -6.00
CA ILE A 646 25.61 33.87 -6.44
C ILE A 646 25.50 33.98 -7.97
N GLU A 647 26.10 34.99 -8.57
CA GLU A 647 26.07 35.17 -10.04
C GLU A 647 26.83 34.04 -10.77
N LYS A 648 27.97 33.58 -10.24
CA LYS A 648 28.68 32.40 -10.77
C LYS A 648 27.82 31.14 -10.67
N ALA A 649 27.11 30.95 -9.55
CA ALA A 649 26.20 29.82 -9.38
C ALA A 649 25.06 29.86 -10.41
N LYS A 650 24.38 31.01 -10.57
CA LYS A 650 23.35 31.20 -11.62
C LYS A 650 23.90 30.91 -13.03
N ALA A 651 25.11 31.38 -13.33
CA ALA A 651 25.76 31.13 -14.62
C ALA A 651 26.17 29.66 -14.82
N MET A 652 26.50 28.94 -13.75
CA MET A 652 26.75 27.49 -13.80
C MET A 652 25.45 26.71 -14.04
N ILE A 653 24.37 27.05 -13.34
CA ILE A 653 23.04 26.45 -13.53
C ILE A 653 22.52 26.71 -14.94
N SER A 654 22.66 27.93 -15.44
CA SER A 654 22.26 28.29 -16.82
C SER A 654 23.04 27.53 -17.88
N ARG A 655 24.31 27.17 -17.60
CA ARG A 655 25.11 26.33 -18.50
C ARG A 655 24.57 24.90 -18.60
N VAL A 656 23.95 24.36 -17.55
CA VAL A 656 23.31 23.02 -17.59
C VAL A 656 22.17 23.01 -18.60
N ARG A 657 21.23 23.96 -18.49
CA ARG A 657 20.14 24.17 -19.44
C ARG A 657 20.68 24.28 -20.87
N LYS A 658 21.62 25.22 -21.09
CA LYS A 658 22.18 25.49 -22.42
C LYS A 658 22.86 24.26 -23.03
N SER A 659 23.59 23.48 -22.24
CA SER A 659 24.28 22.27 -22.74
C SER A 659 23.29 21.20 -23.20
N ILE A 660 22.14 21.09 -22.54
CA ILE A 660 21.09 20.14 -22.90
C ILE A 660 20.34 20.63 -24.15
N GLU A 661 20.00 21.92 -24.22
CA GLU A 661 19.39 22.52 -25.41
C GLU A 661 20.31 22.37 -26.65
N GLU A 662 21.62 22.61 -26.50
CA GLU A 662 22.60 22.42 -27.57
C GLU A 662 22.74 20.94 -28.00
N LEU A 663 22.65 19.98 -27.06
CA LEU A 663 22.76 18.55 -27.35
C LEU A 663 21.58 18.03 -28.19
N PHE A 664 20.39 18.56 -27.96
CA PHE A 664 19.14 18.15 -28.61
C PHE A 664 18.62 19.16 -29.64
N GLU A 665 19.50 20.02 -30.18
CA GLU A 665 19.23 20.92 -31.30
C GLU A 665 18.09 21.94 -31.06
N GLU A 666 18.06 22.59 -29.89
CA GLU A 666 17.04 23.58 -29.50
C GLU A 666 15.61 23.08 -29.78
N ASP A 667 15.34 21.80 -29.47
CA ASP A 667 13.98 21.26 -29.45
C ASP A 667 13.12 22.18 -28.58
N GLN A 668 12.20 22.93 -29.19
CA GLN A 668 11.35 23.92 -28.52
C GLN A 668 10.60 23.32 -27.33
N SER A 669 10.31 22.01 -27.38
CA SER A 669 9.70 21.31 -26.24
C SER A 669 10.64 21.25 -25.03
N ILE A 670 11.93 21.01 -25.23
CA ILE A 670 12.94 20.95 -24.15
C ILE A 670 13.14 22.33 -23.51
N SER A 671 13.27 23.38 -24.31
CA SER A 671 13.47 24.74 -23.78
C SER A 671 12.30 25.19 -22.90
N LYS A 672 11.06 24.87 -23.28
CA LYS A 672 9.88 25.17 -22.47
C LYS A 672 9.90 24.52 -21.09
N LEU A 673 10.41 23.29 -20.97
CA LEU A 673 10.50 22.59 -19.67
C LEU A 673 11.35 23.35 -18.64
N PHE A 674 12.37 24.07 -19.09
CA PHE A 674 13.21 24.90 -18.21
C PHE A 674 12.61 26.29 -17.94
N GLU A 675 11.57 26.68 -18.66
CA GLU A 675 10.90 27.99 -18.53
C GLU A 675 9.62 27.93 -17.71
N LEU A 676 9.03 26.75 -17.56
CA LEU A 676 7.82 26.52 -16.79
C LEU A 676 8.15 26.65 -15.29
N ARG A 677 7.55 27.67 -14.69
CA ARG A 677 7.71 28.14 -13.30
C ARG A 677 6.34 28.53 -12.76
#